data_AF-A0AAD7XP48-F1
#
_entry.id   AF-A0AAD7XP48-F1
#
_cell.length_a   1.000
_cell.length_b   1.000
_cell.length_c   1.000
_cell.angle_alpha   90.00
_cell.angle_beta   90.00
_cell.angle_gamma   90.00
#
_symmetry.space_group_name_H-M   'P 1'
#
loop_
_entity.id
_entity.type
_entity.pdbx_description
1 polymer ?
#
loop_
_entity_poly.entity_id
_entity_poly.type
_entity_poly.pdbx_seq_one_letter_code
_entity_poly.pdbx_strand_id
1 'polypeptide(L)'
;MGVSSSKETKEDDGYRTPMERKRHRTIQEAAAVLTDSDAAAFDPTADKYDYLIVFSNERPKRRASAPSLDEEEGGEAGEAASTEPTMTWSELEDIWEQVIPGEEDKKSKGKEMLESAWTAKFGAGHESATRIEVETLIRDHVIEVLSRRSGLQLKLSLSSSRTKQYCQVRAPISLLERKADALDYKLKFRPEVDPGPDFWRRTSGTDVDGRPNYVELKEEAKLYGKEEANEVLHELYKAGKIGPHDVAVFDDEEPTKKHWSRRVHTLERIADRVPVTNEFPAYASYDARARERHLYDEYQSVRGRTFFLAKDRLYLTKRIIDEVFDFGVLLQKELVDTVTALHDANYGEMPTADWFLKRWVFFWQAESDRAGAPYVTHYAILKHRRCPFLLRPWAQPLMEIRAYFGEKIALYFAWLGFYGFYLLYPAVAGFGCQLYDLATDTSDETEGIHPEQFVMAIFLVCWSAYYKEHWDIESQYCALKWGTVNFEEEEVDRPKFVGDADVPGGRRISPITNQMETYYPPAKRQRTQRQSILVIILFIVGLVVVIVFIFELEYLMLIQGGILASLSSAVGLAQAILIQVMSEIYGRVATAMNEAENYRTQTEYENQLVLKKFLFEIFNNYSALAITAYFKGAYFECTSGAVKQNCLGDLKALLESIFGTRFALALVSAFKEQIDQVKTMILPPDNKTDDVDDDENDDEDDDATAAAAAAVKKKEPADTAPQEAERFENELSLETYEGTFDDYAEIVLQMGLVSMFALGWYAVPALAILEVLLQIRVDAYKLTAQTRRPDPMPAESVGSWGLLMESMGLLAVYANAGIIVFTTRSFQNRSILERLLIFFALEQVALVLKFITHAAIDDVPTRLSDLKRRNDYVVVRHKIAVFDDDDDDDDDDDRSGGGGGEASGPGDREDVAASRGAIDSDLLSVAALRVDKLTKFQERRLEFLRRRLLTVDKDLNLLRSQYKVACRAEIFREDLGVSYSRKEPDLALGLLTVTVVEALGVGRFDDPVRDVKAVRVIAHVRDLDDPTASVGPPPQVSKPARKHRQVTEMDAGERLVFDQAFSLAPIKKARASLRLEIMEDLARDAHAGGRQRRRATADLKLETLLDQFPHKDLILPLAIIGHRDDGVATPSIKIHAHFQYSKIVPIKNKIFELLTEQKKLHRDVTRIQLNQETENAWDFPDLRNIDDDTKDEEEDLEDTA
;
A
#
# COMPACT_ATOMS: atom_id res chain seq x y z
N MET A 1 26.30 44.61 -20.60
CA MET A 1 26.66 46.04 -20.40
C MET A 1 25.43 46.79 -19.94
N GLY A 2 25.58 47.73 -18.98
CA GLY A 2 24.54 48.67 -18.57
C GLY A 2 23.77 48.30 -17.28
N VAL A 3 24.24 48.82 -16.16
CA VAL A 3 23.59 48.79 -14.83
C VAL A 3 22.42 49.77 -14.78
N SER A 4 21.29 49.40 -14.17
CA SER A 4 20.43 50.37 -13.47
C SER A 4 19.79 49.72 -12.23
N SER A 5 20.16 50.22 -11.06
CA SER A 5 19.52 49.90 -9.79
C SER A 5 18.19 50.66 -9.66
N SER A 6 17.08 49.96 -9.49
CA SER A 6 15.86 50.55 -8.93
C SER A 6 15.75 50.17 -7.46
N LYS A 7 15.77 51.21 -6.61
CA LYS A 7 15.47 51.16 -5.18
C LYS A 7 14.05 50.63 -4.98
N GLU A 8 13.89 49.66 -4.09
CA GLU A 8 12.61 49.29 -3.51
C GLU A 8 12.01 50.48 -2.76
N THR A 9 10.88 50.96 -3.25
CA THR A 9 9.95 51.81 -2.50
C THR A 9 9.05 50.92 -1.68
N LYS A 10 9.15 51.02 -0.35
CA LYS A 10 8.10 50.58 0.58
C LYS A 10 6.80 51.29 0.22
N GLU A 11 5.84 50.56 -0.34
CA GLU A 11 4.45 51.02 -0.42
C GLU A 11 3.64 50.48 0.77
N ASP A 12 2.78 51.35 1.25
CA ASP A 12 1.93 51.27 2.44
C ASP A 12 1.03 50.02 2.49
N ASP A 13 1.01 49.38 3.66
CA ASP A 13 0.00 48.42 4.07
C ASP A 13 -1.37 49.12 4.20
N GLY A 14 -2.15 49.06 3.12
CA GLY A 14 -3.56 49.44 3.15
C GLY A 14 -4.38 48.53 4.08
N TYR A 15 -5.13 49.14 5.00
CA TYR A 15 -6.10 48.45 5.85
C TYR A 15 -7.16 47.72 5.02
N ARG A 16 -6.99 46.40 4.82
CA ARG A 16 -8.01 45.54 4.19
C ARG A 16 -9.25 45.46 5.06
N THR A 17 -10.43 45.63 4.46
CA THR A 17 -11.71 45.60 5.17
C THR A 17 -12.02 44.20 5.73
N PRO A 18 -12.81 44.07 6.82
CA PRO A 18 -13.11 42.76 7.43
C PRO A 18 -13.78 41.77 6.46
N MET A 19 -14.56 42.26 5.49
CA MET A 19 -15.17 41.40 4.47
C MET A 19 -14.14 40.86 3.47
N GLU A 20 -13.13 41.64 3.09
CA GLU A 20 -12.06 41.17 2.20
C GLU A 20 -11.16 40.16 2.91
N ARG A 21 -10.89 40.33 4.21
CA ARG A 21 -10.20 39.31 5.03
C ARG A 21 -11.01 38.04 5.16
N LYS A 22 -12.34 38.16 5.30
CA LYS A 22 -13.24 37.00 5.38
C LYS A 22 -13.31 36.26 4.04
N ARG A 23 -13.43 36.98 2.91
CA ARG A 23 -13.42 36.38 1.58
C ARG A 23 -12.07 35.71 1.27
N HIS A 24 -10.95 36.31 1.68
CA HIS A 24 -9.62 35.68 1.57
C HIS A 24 -9.49 34.45 2.47
N ARG A 25 -10.03 34.47 3.69
CA ARG A 25 -10.04 33.31 4.60
C ARG A 25 -10.94 32.19 4.10
N THR A 26 -12.12 32.48 3.57
CA THR A 26 -13.03 31.45 3.04
C THR A 26 -12.50 30.84 1.74
N ILE A 27 -11.77 31.61 0.92
CA ILE A 27 -11.03 31.08 -0.24
C ILE A 27 -9.83 30.23 0.23
N GLN A 28 -9.14 30.61 1.30
CA GLN A 28 -8.09 29.79 1.92
C GLN A 28 -8.64 28.52 2.60
N GLU A 29 -9.79 28.56 3.26
CA GLU A 29 -10.39 27.40 3.95
C GLU A 29 -11.03 26.40 2.96
N ALA A 30 -11.55 26.87 1.82
CA ALA A 30 -11.97 25.98 0.73
C ALA A 30 -10.77 25.40 -0.06
N ALA A 31 -9.63 26.10 -0.09
CA ALA A 31 -8.37 25.57 -0.59
C ALA A 31 -7.66 24.64 0.42
N ALA A 32 -7.90 24.81 1.72
CA ALA A 32 -7.24 24.03 2.79
C ALA A 32 -7.69 22.57 2.89
N VAL A 33 -8.75 22.15 2.19
CA VAL A 33 -9.08 20.72 2.06
C VAL A 33 -8.17 20.03 1.03
N LEU A 34 -7.44 20.78 0.19
CA LEU A 34 -6.60 20.23 -0.89
C LEU A 34 -5.22 20.89 -1.10
N THR A 35 -4.85 21.94 -0.35
CA THR A 35 -3.50 22.53 -0.35
C THR A 35 -3.26 23.25 0.99
N ASP A 36 -2.33 22.77 1.81
CA ASP A 36 -1.70 23.58 2.86
C ASP A 36 -0.64 24.48 2.20
N SER A 37 -0.74 25.78 2.41
CA SER A 37 0.21 26.77 1.85
C SER A 37 1.64 26.62 2.38
N ASP A 38 1.87 25.72 3.33
CA ASP A 38 3.17 25.44 3.92
C ASP A 38 3.95 24.33 3.17
N ALA A 39 3.33 23.64 2.21
CA ALA A 39 3.94 22.51 1.49
C ALA A 39 5.02 22.87 0.45
N ALA A 40 5.20 24.16 0.15
CA ALA A 40 6.23 24.65 -0.79
C ALA A 40 7.45 25.27 -0.10
N ALA A 41 7.56 25.18 1.24
CA ALA A 41 8.80 25.51 1.92
C ALA A 41 9.85 24.43 1.60
N PHE A 42 11.04 24.85 1.17
CA PHE A 42 12.18 23.94 1.00
C PHE A 42 12.46 23.22 2.33
N ASP A 43 12.03 21.96 2.42
CA ASP A 43 12.29 21.10 3.55
C ASP A 43 13.75 20.56 3.45
N PRO A 44 14.66 20.98 4.35
CA PRO A 44 16.06 20.55 4.32
C PRO A 44 16.24 19.09 4.78
N THR A 45 15.20 18.42 5.27
CA THR A 45 15.27 17.03 5.75
C THR A 45 15.40 16.00 4.62
N ALA A 46 15.14 16.39 3.36
CA ALA A 46 15.19 15.49 2.22
C ALA A 46 16.64 15.17 1.79
N ASP A 47 16.99 13.89 1.73
CA ASP A 47 18.38 13.44 1.49
C ASP A 47 18.88 13.66 0.04
N LYS A 48 18.18 13.13 -0.98
CA LYS A 48 18.67 12.98 -2.38
C LYS A 48 17.56 13.07 -3.45
N TYR A 49 17.94 13.02 -4.74
CA TYR A 49 17.02 12.91 -5.87
C TYR A 49 16.86 11.45 -6.27
N ASP A 50 15.62 11.03 -6.44
CA ASP A 50 15.24 9.63 -6.64
C ASP A 50 15.01 9.32 -8.14
N TYR A 51 14.32 10.24 -8.83
CA TYR A 51 13.93 10.08 -10.24
C TYR A 51 14.51 11.18 -11.13
N LEU A 52 14.73 10.82 -12.39
CA LEU A 52 15.10 11.73 -13.46
C LEU A 52 14.01 11.73 -14.54
N ILE A 53 13.42 12.90 -14.81
CA ILE A 53 12.52 13.13 -15.94
C ILE A 53 13.30 13.90 -17.01
N VAL A 54 13.35 13.36 -18.22
CA VAL A 54 14.11 13.93 -19.34
C VAL A 54 13.15 14.55 -20.35
N PHE A 55 13.37 15.83 -20.64
CA PHE A 55 12.66 16.57 -21.68
C PHE A 55 13.59 16.83 -22.86
N SER A 56 13.08 16.66 -24.08
CA SER A 56 13.79 17.07 -25.30
C SER A 56 13.85 18.60 -25.38
N ASN A 57 14.97 19.12 -25.89
CA ASN A 57 15.20 20.55 -26.12
C ASN A 57 15.73 20.79 -27.55
N GLU A 58 15.59 19.82 -28.47
CA GLU A 58 16.07 19.90 -29.86
C GLU A 58 15.04 20.53 -30.82
N ARG A 59 15.54 21.25 -31.85
CA ARG A 59 14.76 21.55 -33.07
C ARG A 59 14.80 20.30 -33.98
N PRO A 60 13.66 19.83 -34.54
CA PRO A 60 13.63 18.56 -35.26
C PRO A 60 14.56 18.55 -36.48
N LYS A 61 15.40 17.51 -36.60
CA LYS A 61 16.22 17.27 -37.81
C LYS A 61 15.33 16.82 -38.98
N ARG A 62 15.57 17.45 -40.14
CA ARG A 62 14.93 17.19 -41.45
C ARG A 62 15.09 15.71 -41.84
N ARG A 63 14.00 14.95 -41.97
CA ARG A 63 14.04 13.53 -42.41
C ARG A 63 14.46 13.46 -43.89
N ALA A 64 15.61 12.83 -44.18
CA ALA A 64 16.07 12.58 -45.54
C ALA A 64 15.28 11.41 -46.18
N SER A 65 14.53 11.75 -47.24
CA SER A 65 14.12 10.96 -48.42
C SER A 65 13.68 9.50 -48.27
N ALA A 66 12.41 9.23 -48.60
CA ALA A 66 12.01 8.02 -49.32
C ALA A 66 12.05 8.31 -50.84
N PRO A 67 12.40 7.34 -51.70
CA PRO A 67 12.53 7.56 -53.14
C PRO A 67 11.14 7.50 -53.81
N SER A 68 10.76 8.57 -54.50
CA SER A 68 9.57 8.58 -55.37
C SER A 68 9.97 8.27 -56.81
N LEU A 69 9.33 7.26 -57.38
CA LEU A 69 9.29 6.95 -58.81
C LEU A 69 8.42 7.97 -59.56
N ASP A 70 8.97 8.43 -60.68
CA ASP A 70 8.38 8.77 -61.97
C ASP A 70 7.27 9.86 -62.09
N GLU A 71 7.73 10.95 -62.72
CA GLU A 71 7.22 11.55 -63.96
C GLU A 71 6.00 12.52 -64.00
N GLU A 72 6.33 13.65 -64.65
CA GLU A 72 5.54 14.53 -65.55
C GLU A 72 4.85 15.81 -65.04
N GLU A 73 5.52 16.92 -65.43
CA GLU A 73 5.01 18.16 -66.04
C GLU A 73 4.12 19.14 -65.26
N GLY A 74 4.75 20.28 -64.90
CA GLY A 74 4.28 21.59 -65.35
C GLY A 74 3.55 22.46 -64.32
N GLY A 75 4.18 23.61 -63.98
CA GLY A 75 3.43 24.82 -63.60
C GLY A 75 3.79 25.47 -62.27
N GLU A 76 4.50 26.60 -62.40
CA GLU A 76 4.52 27.79 -61.53
C GLU A 76 5.12 27.71 -60.11
N ALA A 77 6.13 28.57 -59.95
CA ALA A 77 6.81 28.88 -58.70
C ALA A 77 5.84 29.52 -57.68
N GLY A 78 5.48 28.73 -56.68
CA GLY A 78 5.03 29.22 -55.38
C GLY A 78 6.06 28.84 -54.33
N GLU A 79 6.55 29.80 -53.56
CA GLU A 79 7.34 29.58 -52.34
C GLU A 79 6.57 28.65 -51.40
N ALA A 80 6.89 27.36 -51.42
CA ALA A 80 6.41 26.41 -50.42
C ALA A 80 7.23 26.61 -49.14
N ALA A 81 6.76 27.50 -48.27
CA ALA A 81 7.16 27.52 -46.87
C ALA A 81 6.89 26.13 -46.27
N SER A 82 7.96 25.44 -45.89
CA SER A 82 7.91 24.14 -45.20
C SER A 82 7.06 24.27 -43.95
N THR A 83 5.88 23.64 -43.94
CA THR A 83 4.96 23.66 -42.80
C THR A 83 5.58 22.84 -41.67
N GLU A 84 6.01 23.50 -40.59
CA GLU A 84 6.41 22.82 -39.36
C GLU A 84 5.24 21.98 -38.81
N PRO A 85 5.48 20.82 -38.20
CA PRO A 85 4.41 20.02 -37.59
C PRO A 85 3.75 20.84 -36.48
N THR A 86 2.49 21.23 -36.73
CA THR A 86 1.66 21.97 -35.78
C THR A 86 0.75 20.98 -35.05
N MET A 87 0.53 21.22 -33.76
CA MET A 87 -0.37 20.42 -32.93
C MET A 87 -1.55 21.30 -32.52
N THR A 88 -2.76 20.77 -32.67
CA THR A 88 -3.99 21.49 -32.32
C THR A 88 -4.31 21.35 -30.84
N TRP A 89 -5.03 22.33 -30.27
CA TRP A 89 -5.52 22.24 -28.89
C TRP A 89 -6.37 20.98 -28.65
N SER A 90 -7.24 20.60 -29.60
CA SER A 90 -8.09 19.41 -29.47
C SER A 90 -7.29 18.13 -29.35
N GLU A 91 -6.21 17.98 -30.12
CA GLU A 91 -5.32 16.81 -30.02
C GLU A 91 -4.56 16.79 -28.68
N LEU A 92 -4.15 17.95 -28.17
CA LEU A 92 -3.50 18.06 -26.86
C LEU A 92 -4.48 17.74 -25.73
N GLU A 93 -5.73 18.18 -25.85
CA GLU A 93 -6.81 17.92 -24.91
C GLU A 93 -7.09 16.41 -24.78
N ASP A 94 -7.24 15.71 -25.91
CA ASP A 94 -7.48 14.27 -25.94
C ASP A 94 -6.32 13.47 -25.32
N ILE A 95 -5.07 13.94 -25.53
CA ILE A 95 -3.89 13.34 -24.90
C ILE A 95 -3.92 13.61 -23.39
N TRP A 96 -4.21 14.84 -22.97
CA TRP A 96 -4.18 15.22 -21.56
C TRP A 96 -5.25 14.52 -20.72
N GLU A 97 -6.40 14.22 -21.32
CA GLU A 97 -7.46 13.41 -20.69
C GLU A 97 -7.01 11.95 -20.41
N GLN A 98 -6.10 11.43 -21.24
CA GLN A 98 -5.48 10.12 -21.04
C GLN A 98 -4.34 10.18 -20.02
N VAL A 99 -3.60 11.29 -19.96
CA VAL A 99 -2.44 11.47 -19.08
C VAL A 99 -2.85 11.62 -17.61
N ILE A 100 -3.99 12.22 -17.29
CA ILE A 100 -4.41 12.40 -15.89
C ILE A 100 -5.16 11.17 -15.40
N PRO A 101 -4.63 10.41 -14.41
CA PRO A 101 -5.31 9.25 -13.88
C PRO A 101 -6.45 9.65 -12.91
N GLY A 102 -7.51 8.85 -12.89
CA GLY A 102 -8.58 8.96 -11.88
C GLY A 102 -9.87 9.65 -12.34
N GLU A 103 -10.55 10.29 -11.39
CA GLU A 103 -11.93 10.80 -11.51
C GLU A 103 -12.11 11.89 -12.58
N GLU A 104 -13.29 11.94 -13.20
CA GLU A 104 -13.66 13.01 -14.15
C GLU A 104 -13.49 14.41 -13.53
N ASP A 105 -13.69 14.55 -12.22
CA ASP A 105 -13.45 15.80 -11.48
C ASP A 105 -11.95 16.18 -11.41
N LYS A 106 -11.05 15.19 -11.35
CA LYS A 106 -9.60 15.43 -11.39
C LYS A 106 -9.14 15.76 -12.81
N LYS A 107 -9.69 15.05 -13.81
CA LYS A 107 -9.42 15.27 -15.23
C LYS A 107 -9.89 16.66 -15.68
N SER A 108 -11.12 17.04 -15.35
CA SER A 108 -11.68 18.36 -15.66
C SER A 108 -10.87 19.49 -15.03
N LYS A 109 -10.51 19.38 -13.74
CA LYS A 109 -9.62 20.36 -13.10
C LYS A 109 -8.24 20.42 -13.74
N GLY A 110 -7.65 19.27 -14.08
CA GLY A 110 -6.35 19.25 -14.75
C GLY A 110 -6.41 19.83 -16.16
N LYS A 111 -7.53 19.65 -16.87
CA LYS A 111 -7.82 20.28 -18.15
C LYS A 111 -7.96 21.80 -18.00
N GLU A 112 -8.76 22.28 -17.05
CA GLU A 112 -8.89 23.72 -16.77
C GLU A 112 -7.53 24.36 -16.46
N MET A 113 -6.65 23.65 -15.74
CA MET A 113 -5.30 24.13 -15.47
C MET A 113 -4.43 24.18 -16.73
N LEU A 114 -4.46 23.15 -17.58
CA LEU A 114 -3.73 23.15 -18.85
C LEU A 114 -4.25 24.26 -19.78
N GLU A 115 -5.56 24.47 -19.83
CA GLU A 115 -6.20 25.54 -20.62
C GLU A 115 -5.79 26.92 -20.10
N SER A 116 -5.71 27.10 -18.78
CA SER A 116 -5.19 28.32 -18.18
C SER A 116 -3.72 28.56 -18.54
N ALA A 117 -2.89 27.50 -18.59
CA ALA A 117 -1.50 27.59 -18.99
C ALA A 117 -1.34 27.88 -20.50
N TRP A 118 -2.17 27.27 -21.34
CA TRP A 118 -2.23 27.51 -22.79
C TRP A 118 -2.60 28.96 -23.09
N THR A 119 -3.70 29.43 -22.50
CA THR A 119 -4.17 30.81 -22.67
C THR A 119 -3.19 31.84 -22.11
N ALA A 120 -2.46 31.51 -21.04
CA ALA A 120 -1.40 32.37 -20.51
C ALA A 120 -0.19 32.47 -21.45
N LYS A 121 0.18 31.38 -22.14
CA LYS A 121 1.36 31.33 -23.02
C LYS A 121 1.09 31.84 -24.44
N PHE A 122 -0.06 31.51 -25.03
CA PHE A 122 -0.40 31.79 -26.43
C PHE A 122 -1.51 32.84 -26.61
N GLY A 123 -2.25 33.18 -25.56
CA GLY A 123 -3.40 34.11 -25.61
C GLY A 123 -4.73 33.42 -25.92
N ALA A 124 -5.84 34.11 -25.61
CA ALA A 124 -7.19 33.59 -25.85
C ALA A 124 -7.52 33.60 -27.36
N GLY A 125 -7.66 32.41 -27.97
CA GLY A 125 -8.07 32.24 -29.38
C GLY A 125 -7.03 31.59 -30.31
N HIS A 126 -5.88 31.13 -29.79
CA HIS A 126 -4.87 30.40 -30.56
C HIS A 126 -5.23 28.90 -30.64
N GLU A 127 -5.51 28.36 -31.85
CA GLU A 127 -6.01 26.98 -32.03
C GLU A 127 -4.91 25.94 -32.30
N SER A 128 -3.77 26.35 -32.85
CA SER A 128 -2.63 25.47 -33.16
C SER A 128 -1.30 26.11 -32.75
N ALA A 129 -0.35 25.31 -32.28
CA ALA A 129 0.99 25.77 -31.92
C ALA A 129 2.06 24.85 -32.52
N THR A 130 3.29 25.33 -32.63
CA THR A 130 4.40 24.48 -33.06
C THR A 130 4.68 23.42 -32.00
N ARG A 131 5.07 22.19 -32.41
CA ARG A 131 5.33 21.09 -31.48
C ARG A 131 6.31 21.46 -30.35
N ILE A 132 7.32 22.27 -30.64
CA ILE A 132 8.32 22.73 -29.65
C ILE A 132 7.70 23.65 -28.59
N GLU A 133 6.82 24.57 -29.01
CA GLU A 133 6.14 25.47 -28.08
C GLU A 133 5.16 24.72 -27.17
N VAL A 134 4.55 23.64 -27.69
CA VAL A 134 3.71 22.72 -26.93
C VAL A 134 4.55 21.88 -25.95
N GLU A 135 5.68 21.30 -26.39
CA GLU A 135 6.59 20.55 -25.51
C GLU A 135 7.12 21.41 -24.36
N THR A 136 7.49 22.66 -24.64
CA THR A 136 7.90 23.60 -23.60
C THR A 136 6.76 24.00 -22.66
N LEU A 137 5.51 24.10 -23.16
CA LEU A 137 4.33 24.35 -22.32
C LEU A 137 4.10 23.16 -21.37
N ILE A 138 4.11 21.96 -21.93
CA ILE A 138 3.90 20.71 -21.18
C ILE A 138 4.97 20.55 -20.12
N ARG A 139 6.24 20.77 -20.45
CA ARG A 139 7.34 20.73 -19.50
C ARG A 139 7.08 21.66 -18.31
N ASP A 140 6.82 22.93 -18.59
CA ASP A 140 6.65 23.95 -17.55
C ASP A 140 5.39 23.65 -16.70
N HIS A 141 4.31 23.18 -17.33
CA HIS A 141 3.08 22.77 -16.65
C HIS A 141 3.27 21.51 -15.78
N VAL A 142 3.95 20.48 -16.28
CA VAL A 142 4.26 19.26 -15.51
C VAL A 142 5.11 19.59 -14.30
N ILE A 143 6.14 20.44 -14.46
CA ILE A 143 7.00 20.89 -13.36
C ILE A 143 6.18 21.67 -12.32
N GLU A 144 5.30 22.57 -12.76
CA GLU A 144 4.46 23.36 -11.85
C GLU A 144 3.50 22.47 -11.06
N VAL A 145 2.83 21.53 -11.72
CA VAL A 145 1.87 20.62 -11.09
C VAL A 145 2.58 19.67 -10.11
N LEU A 146 3.70 19.08 -10.52
CA LEU A 146 4.50 18.23 -9.62
C LEU A 146 5.00 19.03 -8.41
N SER A 147 5.53 20.24 -8.58
CA SER A 147 6.04 21.01 -7.44
C SER A 147 4.94 21.53 -6.52
N ARG A 148 3.90 22.20 -7.05
CA ARG A 148 2.90 22.89 -6.23
C ARG A 148 1.83 21.96 -5.64
N ARG A 149 1.43 20.92 -6.38
CA ARG A 149 0.29 20.07 -5.98
C ARG A 149 0.71 18.82 -5.22
N SER A 150 1.85 18.23 -5.60
CA SER A 150 2.33 17.00 -4.96
C SER A 150 3.33 17.26 -3.82
N GLY A 151 3.91 18.47 -3.74
CA GLY A 151 4.93 18.80 -2.74
C GLY A 151 6.31 18.19 -3.04
N LEU A 152 6.52 17.71 -4.28
CA LEU A 152 7.82 17.21 -4.74
C LEU A 152 8.78 18.39 -4.96
N GLN A 153 10.04 18.20 -4.57
CA GLN A 153 11.13 19.14 -4.81
C GLN A 153 11.79 18.80 -6.14
N LEU A 154 11.84 19.77 -7.06
CA LEU A 154 12.39 19.59 -8.39
C LEU A 154 13.67 20.42 -8.58
N LYS A 155 14.70 19.84 -9.19
CA LYS A 155 15.91 20.57 -9.63
C LYS A 155 16.09 20.37 -11.13
N LEU A 156 16.18 21.48 -11.85
CA LEU A 156 16.42 21.49 -13.29
C LEU A 156 17.91 21.62 -13.56
N SER A 157 18.43 20.75 -14.42
CA SER A 157 19.77 20.80 -14.97
C SER A 157 19.70 20.67 -16.49
N LEU A 158 20.68 21.23 -17.19
CA LEU A 158 20.80 21.10 -18.64
C LEU A 158 21.85 20.04 -18.96
N SER A 159 21.63 19.31 -20.07
CA SER A 159 22.61 18.41 -20.66
C SER A 159 23.89 19.17 -21.05
N SER A 160 25.03 18.47 -21.07
CA SER A 160 26.32 19.00 -21.52
C SER A 160 26.23 19.52 -22.96
N SER A 161 25.45 18.83 -23.80
CA SER A 161 25.11 19.20 -25.17
C SER A 161 24.02 20.29 -25.30
N ARG A 162 23.35 20.65 -24.19
CA ARG A 162 22.14 21.50 -24.14
C ARG A 162 20.93 20.99 -24.95
N THR A 163 20.99 19.79 -25.51
CA THR A 163 19.90 19.18 -26.30
C THR A 163 18.82 18.54 -25.46
N LYS A 164 19.13 18.17 -24.21
CA LYS A 164 18.18 17.60 -23.25
C LYS A 164 18.14 18.43 -21.98
N GLN A 165 16.97 18.46 -21.34
CA GLN A 165 16.78 19.06 -20.02
C GLN A 165 16.40 17.99 -19.02
N TYR A 166 17.13 17.98 -17.92
CA TYR A 166 17.03 17.01 -16.83
C TYR A 166 16.26 17.63 -15.66
N CYS A 167 15.15 17.01 -15.28
CA CYS A 167 14.38 17.36 -14.10
C CYS A 167 14.56 16.26 -13.04
N GLN A 168 15.33 16.58 -12.02
CA GLN A 168 15.59 15.71 -10.88
C GLN A 168 14.44 15.85 -9.89
N VAL A 169 13.81 14.74 -9.53
CA VAL A 169 12.65 14.68 -8.64
C VAL A 169 13.04 14.14 -7.28
N ARG A 170 12.55 14.79 -6.22
CA ARG A 170 12.80 14.43 -4.83
C ARG A 170 11.53 14.53 -4.00
N ALA A 171 11.28 13.54 -3.15
CA ALA A 171 10.24 13.60 -2.14
C ALA A 171 10.82 13.95 -0.75
N PRO A 172 10.25 14.93 -0.02
CA PRO A 172 10.63 15.17 1.36
C PRO A 172 10.16 14.02 2.26
N ILE A 173 10.88 13.75 3.35
CA ILE A 173 10.60 12.62 4.25
C ILE A 173 9.19 12.73 4.84
N SER A 174 8.74 13.94 5.16
CA SER A 174 7.39 14.21 5.65
C SER A 174 6.29 13.80 4.66
N LEU A 175 6.51 13.99 3.36
CA LEU A 175 5.61 13.55 2.30
C LEU A 175 5.63 12.02 2.15
N LEU A 176 6.81 11.40 2.26
CA LEU A 176 6.96 9.95 2.25
C LEU A 176 6.25 9.29 3.44
N GLU A 177 6.38 9.84 4.65
CA GLU A 177 5.69 9.35 5.85
C GLU A 177 4.17 9.42 5.70
N ARG A 178 3.63 10.55 5.22
CA ARG A 178 2.19 10.68 4.94
C ARG A 178 1.72 9.71 3.88
N LYS A 179 2.55 9.48 2.86
CA LYS A 179 2.21 8.55 1.78
C LYS A 179 2.25 7.10 2.24
N ALA A 180 3.22 6.75 3.06
CA ALA A 180 3.35 5.43 3.67
C ALA A 180 2.16 5.12 4.59
N ASP A 181 1.71 6.09 5.39
CA ASP A 181 0.51 5.98 6.24
C ASP A 181 -0.76 5.80 5.38
N ALA A 182 -0.91 6.59 4.31
CA ALA A 182 -2.06 6.47 3.40
C ALA A 182 -2.12 5.15 2.60
N LEU A 183 -0.99 4.46 2.45
CA LEU A 183 -0.88 3.18 1.74
C LEU A 183 -0.78 1.97 2.69
N ASP A 184 -0.88 2.18 4.02
CA ASP A 184 -0.63 1.16 5.04
C ASP A 184 0.72 0.41 4.85
N TYR A 185 1.75 1.14 4.39
CA TYR A 185 3.01 0.56 3.96
C TYR A 185 3.72 -0.17 5.11
N LYS A 186 4.06 -1.45 4.91
CA LYS A 186 4.64 -2.30 5.97
C LYS A 186 6.13 -1.99 6.16
N LEU A 187 6.50 -1.55 7.36
CA LEU A 187 7.89 -1.33 7.77
C LEU A 187 8.34 -2.35 8.82
N LYS A 188 9.65 -2.58 8.85
CA LYS A 188 10.30 -3.53 9.75
C LYS A 188 10.32 -2.98 11.18
N PHE A 189 9.98 -3.82 12.17
CA PHE A 189 10.20 -3.48 13.57
C PHE A 189 11.68 -3.51 13.96
N ARG A 190 12.02 -2.69 14.95
CA ARG A 190 13.33 -2.69 15.58
C ARG A 190 13.66 -4.06 16.18
N PRO A 191 14.91 -4.55 16.04
CA PRO A 191 15.33 -5.77 16.72
C PRO A 191 15.19 -5.69 18.25
N GLU A 192 15.19 -4.49 18.83
CA GLU A 192 14.94 -4.28 20.26
C GLU A 192 13.47 -4.50 20.65
N VAL A 193 12.53 -4.31 19.72
CA VAL A 193 11.09 -4.51 19.93
C VAL A 193 10.72 -5.97 19.69
N ASP A 194 11.28 -6.60 18.65
CA ASP A 194 11.18 -8.05 18.43
C ASP A 194 12.58 -8.69 18.48
N PRO A 195 13.00 -9.22 19.64
CA PRO A 195 14.32 -9.82 19.81
C PRO A 195 14.56 -11.11 19.02
N GLY A 196 13.52 -11.71 18.46
CA GLY A 196 13.62 -12.94 17.68
C GLY A 196 12.88 -14.13 18.30
N PRO A 197 12.81 -15.25 17.57
CA PRO A 197 11.97 -16.39 17.96
C PRO A 197 12.44 -17.07 19.25
N ASP A 198 13.74 -16.99 19.58
CA ASP A 198 14.29 -17.59 20.81
C ASP A 198 13.84 -16.85 22.09
N PHE A 199 13.43 -15.59 21.97
CA PHE A 199 12.90 -14.79 23.09
C PHE A 199 11.45 -15.16 23.45
N TRP A 200 10.66 -15.57 22.46
CA TRP A 200 9.25 -15.91 22.63
C TRP A 200 9.11 -17.42 22.90
N ARG A 201 8.92 -17.83 24.17
CA ARG A 201 8.78 -19.26 24.51
C ARG A 201 7.34 -19.73 24.30
N ARG A 202 7.21 -20.87 23.62
CA ARG A 202 5.97 -21.64 23.52
C ARG A 202 5.59 -22.21 24.89
N THR A 203 4.44 -21.84 25.41
CA THR A 203 3.86 -22.40 26.65
C THR A 203 3.27 -23.78 26.36
N SER A 204 3.22 -24.66 27.35
CA SER A 204 2.55 -25.98 27.24
C SER A 204 1.03 -25.87 27.11
N GLY A 205 0.46 -24.70 27.43
CA GLY A 205 -0.96 -24.41 27.24
C GLY A 205 -1.29 -24.18 25.77
N THR A 206 -2.36 -24.80 25.32
CA THR A 206 -2.97 -24.54 24.03
C THR A 206 -4.23 -23.69 24.20
N ASP A 207 -4.42 -22.72 23.34
CA ASP A 207 -5.63 -21.97 23.09
C ASP A 207 -6.81 -22.89 22.70
N VAL A 208 -8.03 -22.37 22.68
CA VAL A 208 -9.28 -23.11 22.42
C VAL A 208 -9.24 -23.91 21.09
N ASP A 209 -8.45 -23.44 20.13
CA ASP A 209 -8.20 -24.05 18.82
C ASP A 209 -7.05 -25.09 18.78
N GLY A 210 -6.44 -25.43 19.92
CA GLY A 210 -5.26 -26.30 19.97
C GLY A 210 -3.95 -25.61 19.58
N ARG A 211 -3.92 -24.27 19.53
CA ARG A 211 -2.73 -23.46 19.20
C ARG A 211 -1.91 -23.17 20.45
N PRO A 212 -0.57 -23.19 20.42
CA PRO A 212 0.20 -22.92 21.63
C PRO A 212 0.28 -21.43 21.99
N ASN A 213 0.20 -21.11 23.28
CA ASN A 213 0.36 -19.73 23.78
C ASN A 213 1.83 -19.32 23.83
N TYR A 214 2.18 -18.14 23.32
CA TYR A 214 3.53 -17.56 23.47
C TYR A 214 3.59 -16.68 24.72
N VAL A 215 4.57 -16.92 25.58
CA VAL A 215 4.84 -16.08 26.76
C VAL A 215 6.27 -15.56 26.61
N GLU A 216 6.50 -14.31 26.99
CA GLU A 216 7.86 -13.76 27.08
C GLU A 216 8.75 -14.69 27.89
N LEU A 217 10.02 -14.81 27.53
CA LEU A 217 11.00 -15.23 28.52
C LEU A 217 10.85 -14.25 29.69
N LYS A 218 10.20 -14.70 30.77
CA LYS A 218 10.54 -14.23 32.10
C LYS A 218 12.00 -14.62 32.23
N GLU A 219 12.93 -13.75 31.79
CA GLU A 219 14.13 -13.57 32.59
C GLU A 219 13.62 -13.54 34.00
N GLU A 220 14.11 -14.45 34.85
CA GLU A 220 13.78 -14.43 36.26
C GLU A 220 13.96 -12.98 36.69
N ALA A 221 12.86 -12.25 36.84
CA ALA A 221 12.87 -10.89 37.34
C ALA A 221 13.21 -11.10 38.81
N LYS A 222 14.49 -11.33 39.07
CA LYS A 222 15.03 -11.54 40.38
C LYS A 222 14.90 -10.18 41.02
N LEU A 223 13.83 -10.05 41.79
CA LEU A 223 13.57 -8.88 42.58
C LEU A 223 14.71 -8.79 43.58
N TYR A 224 15.73 -8.01 43.23
CA TYR A 224 16.83 -7.76 44.14
C TYR A 224 16.27 -7.01 45.33
N GLY A 225 16.49 -7.56 46.53
CA GLY A 225 16.30 -6.79 47.75
C GLY A 225 17.16 -5.53 47.69
N LYS A 226 16.73 -4.46 48.36
CA LYS A 226 17.46 -3.19 48.41
C LYS A 226 18.96 -3.37 48.73
N GLU A 227 19.27 -4.27 49.65
CA GLU A 227 20.64 -4.60 50.08
C GLU A 227 21.43 -5.32 48.99
N GLU A 228 20.84 -6.33 48.34
CA GLU A 228 21.45 -7.06 47.23
C GLU A 228 21.71 -6.13 46.02
N ALA A 229 20.76 -5.23 45.73
CA ALA A 229 20.90 -4.25 44.66
C ALA A 229 22.04 -3.25 44.95
N ASN A 230 22.17 -2.80 46.20
CA ASN A 230 23.28 -1.96 46.64
C ASN A 230 24.63 -2.69 46.58
N GLU A 231 24.66 -3.99 46.90
CA GLU A 231 25.87 -4.81 46.80
C GLU A 231 26.32 -4.96 45.35
N VAL A 232 25.40 -5.32 44.44
CA VAL A 232 25.67 -5.42 43.00
C VAL A 232 26.12 -4.08 42.41
N LEU A 233 25.48 -2.96 42.79
CA LEU A 233 25.95 -1.62 42.38
C LEU A 233 27.35 -1.32 42.91
N HIS A 234 27.65 -1.66 44.16
CA HIS A 234 28.99 -1.50 44.71
C HIS A 234 30.03 -2.37 43.99
N GLU A 235 29.68 -3.58 43.57
CA GLU A 235 30.55 -4.42 42.74
C GLU A 235 30.77 -3.82 41.36
N LEU A 236 29.72 -3.30 40.71
CA LEU A 236 29.83 -2.61 39.43
C LEU A 236 30.68 -1.33 39.54
N TYR A 237 30.64 -0.64 40.68
CA TYR A 237 31.50 0.51 40.97
C TYR A 237 32.96 0.09 41.14
N LYS A 238 33.22 -0.99 41.89
CA LYS A 238 34.56 -1.59 42.02
C LYS A 238 35.10 -2.05 40.66
N ALA A 239 34.23 -2.54 39.78
CA ALA A 239 34.55 -2.91 38.41
C ALA A 239 34.74 -1.70 37.46
N GLY A 240 34.52 -0.47 37.94
CA GLY A 240 34.66 0.75 37.15
C GLY A 240 33.56 0.99 36.11
N LYS A 241 32.46 0.20 36.14
CA LYS A 241 31.34 0.32 35.20
C LYS A 241 30.37 1.48 35.56
N ILE A 242 30.39 1.97 36.80
CA ILE A 242 29.55 3.10 37.26
C ILE A 242 30.35 4.19 37.98
N GLY A 243 29.82 5.41 38.01
CA GLY A 243 30.41 6.54 38.73
C GLY A 243 30.04 6.57 40.21
N PRO A 244 30.77 7.34 41.06
CA PRO A 244 30.55 7.38 42.51
C PRO A 244 29.17 7.93 42.92
N HIS A 245 28.56 8.78 42.09
CA HIS A 245 27.23 9.32 42.33
C HIS A 245 26.09 8.34 41.98
N ASP A 246 26.39 7.29 41.21
CA ASP A 246 25.41 6.31 40.73
C ASP A 246 25.35 5.06 41.64
N VAL A 247 26.15 5.03 42.71
CA VAL A 247 26.13 3.99 43.75
C VAL A 247 25.04 4.28 44.80
N ALA A 248 24.76 5.55 45.07
CA ALA A 248 23.81 6.01 46.10
C ALA A 248 22.32 5.92 45.68
N VAL A 249 21.98 5.00 44.78
CA VAL A 249 20.70 4.99 44.06
C VAL A 249 19.50 4.60 44.93
N PHE A 250 19.73 3.93 46.08
CA PHE A 250 18.68 3.37 46.94
C PHE A 250 18.63 3.95 48.36
N ASP A 251 19.10 5.17 48.62
CA ASP A 251 18.94 5.80 49.95
C ASP A 251 17.45 6.12 50.26
N ASP A 252 17.05 6.03 51.54
CA ASP A 252 15.68 5.85 52.08
C ASP A 252 14.68 7.02 51.98
N GLU A 253 14.71 7.85 50.95
CA GLU A 253 13.67 8.89 50.77
C GLU A 253 13.18 8.94 49.31
N GLU A 254 11.86 9.03 49.16
CA GLU A 254 11.06 8.71 47.96
C GLU A 254 11.69 9.12 46.60
N PRO A 255 11.57 8.25 45.57
CA PRO A 255 12.14 8.54 44.27
C PRO A 255 11.30 9.58 43.51
N THR A 256 11.73 10.84 43.53
CA THR A 256 11.19 11.85 42.58
C THR A 256 11.43 11.40 41.13
N LYS A 257 10.56 11.78 40.16
CA LYS A 257 10.66 11.43 38.71
C LYS A 257 12.08 11.55 38.13
N LYS A 258 12.88 12.50 38.63
CA LYS A 258 14.27 12.76 38.20
C LYS A 258 15.24 11.61 38.53
N HIS A 259 15.01 10.87 39.63
CA HIS A 259 15.84 9.72 40.00
C HIS A 259 15.56 8.51 39.11
N TRP A 260 14.32 8.31 38.66
CA TRP A 260 13.97 7.26 37.71
C TRP A 260 14.65 7.43 36.35
N SER A 261 14.59 8.63 35.76
CA SER A 261 15.28 8.91 34.49
C SER A 261 16.79 8.70 34.59
N ARG A 262 17.38 9.06 35.73
CA ARG A 262 18.81 8.88 36.00
C ARG A 262 19.16 7.41 36.20
N ARG A 263 18.32 6.63 36.88
CA ARG A 263 18.43 5.17 37.03
C ARG A 263 18.42 4.49 35.66
N VAL A 264 17.46 4.83 34.81
CA VAL A 264 17.35 4.31 33.43
C VAL A 264 18.61 4.63 32.63
N HIS A 265 19.08 5.88 32.63
CA HIS A 265 20.32 6.26 31.93
C HIS A 265 21.57 5.56 32.47
N THR A 266 21.62 5.27 33.77
CA THR A 266 22.74 4.55 34.36
C THR A 266 22.73 3.09 33.92
N LEU A 267 21.55 2.45 33.95
CA LEU A 267 21.35 1.08 33.45
C LEU A 267 21.64 0.97 31.95
N GLU A 268 21.19 1.93 31.14
CA GLU A 268 21.49 2.01 29.70
C GLU A 268 22.99 2.06 29.39
N ARG A 269 23.78 2.68 30.27
CA ARG A 269 25.23 2.79 30.11
C ARG A 269 25.98 1.53 30.56
N ILE A 270 25.44 0.80 31.54
CA ILE A 270 26.04 -0.42 32.11
C ILE A 270 25.66 -1.66 31.31
N ALA A 271 24.45 -1.69 30.74
CA ALA A 271 23.97 -2.79 29.94
C ALA A 271 24.90 -2.95 28.73
N ASP A 272 25.69 -4.03 28.73
CA ASP A 272 26.42 -4.45 27.55
C ASP A 272 25.35 -4.70 26.47
N ARG A 273 25.25 -3.79 25.48
CA ARG A 273 24.31 -3.95 24.37
C ARG A 273 24.72 -5.19 23.59
N VAL A 274 24.15 -6.34 23.93
CA VAL A 274 24.20 -7.50 23.06
C VAL A 274 23.43 -7.07 21.82
N PRO A 275 24.07 -7.02 20.64
CA PRO A 275 23.35 -6.71 19.42
C PRO A 275 22.31 -7.82 19.24
N VAL A 276 21.06 -7.48 19.49
CA VAL A 276 19.93 -8.39 19.26
C VAL A 276 19.70 -8.38 17.77
N THR A 277 20.01 -9.49 17.10
CA THR A 277 19.78 -9.65 15.66
C THR A 277 18.68 -10.66 15.45
N ASN A 278 17.51 -10.18 15.03
CA ASN A 278 16.39 -11.04 14.69
C ASN A 278 16.50 -11.50 13.23
N GLU A 279 16.53 -12.82 13.03
CA GLU A 279 16.62 -13.45 11.70
C GLU A 279 15.36 -13.23 10.85
N PHE A 280 14.19 -13.18 11.50
CA PHE A 280 12.86 -13.03 10.91
C PHE A 280 12.13 -11.89 11.64
N PRO A 281 12.39 -10.63 11.31
CA PRO A 281 11.75 -9.50 11.99
C PRO A 281 10.25 -9.44 11.69
N ALA A 282 9.48 -8.96 12.66
CA ALA A 282 8.08 -8.62 12.43
C ALA A 282 7.93 -7.34 11.59
N TYR A 283 6.88 -7.29 10.78
CA TYR A 283 6.55 -6.16 9.90
C TYR A 283 5.13 -5.67 10.20
N ALA A 284 4.95 -4.36 10.32
CA ALA A 284 3.65 -3.75 10.55
C ALA A 284 3.43 -2.54 9.62
N SER A 285 2.17 -2.20 9.33
CA SER A 285 1.83 -0.97 8.61
C SER A 285 2.46 0.24 9.29
N TYR A 286 2.88 1.26 8.57
CA TYR A 286 3.41 2.47 9.17
C TYR A 286 2.28 3.33 9.75
N ASP A 287 2.49 3.99 10.89
CA ASP A 287 1.58 5.02 11.44
C ASP A 287 2.42 6.28 11.72
N ALA A 288 1.96 7.44 11.23
CA ALA A 288 2.69 8.71 11.33
C ALA A 288 2.74 9.29 12.75
N ARG A 289 1.96 8.76 13.71
CA ARG A 289 1.89 9.21 15.10
C ARG A 289 3.27 9.17 15.77
N ALA A 290 3.66 10.29 16.39
CA ALA A 290 4.96 10.45 17.05
C ALA A 290 5.26 9.35 18.09
N ARG A 291 4.23 8.87 18.81
CA ARG A 291 4.35 7.82 19.81
C ARG A 291 4.71 6.45 19.24
N GLU A 292 4.37 6.15 17.99
CA GLU A 292 4.55 4.80 17.40
C GLU A 292 5.82 4.71 16.52
N ARG A 293 6.47 5.84 16.23
CA ARG A 293 7.70 5.91 15.43
C ARG A 293 8.87 5.07 15.99
N HIS A 294 8.93 4.90 17.32
CA HIS A 294 10.01 4.15 17.96
C HIS A 294 9.93 2.63 17.70
N LEU A 295 8.79 2.13 17.19
CA LEU A 295 8.60 0.72 16.89
C LEU A 295 9.39 0.29 15.64
N TYR A 296 9.55 1.20 14.67
CA TYR A 296 10.14 0.90 13.36
C TYR A 296 11.65 1.10 13.32
N ASP A 297 12.32 0.25 12.54
CA ASP A 297 13.77 0.27 12.34
C ASP A 297 14.23 1.55 11.64
N GLU A 298 15.42 2.02 12.00
CA GLU A 298 16.02 3.25 11.45
C GLU A 298 17.32 2.91 10.69
N TYR A 299 17.39 3.29 9.42
CA TYR A 299 18.54 3.11 8.56
C TYR A 299 19.43 4.34 8.55
N GLN A 300 20.73 4.13 8.36
CA GLN A 300 21.68 5.22 8.18
C GLN A 300 21.55 5.80 6.77
N SER A 301 21.30 7.10 6.70
CA SER A 301 21.28 7.90 5.49
C SER A 301 22.38 8.98 5.54
N VAL A 302 22.56 9.71 4.44
CA VAL A 302 23.61 10.75 4.32
C VAL A 302 23.36 11.94 5.25
N ARG A 303 22.12 12.37 5.49
CA ARG A 303 21.81 13.50 6.40
C ARG A 303 21.35 13.09 7.79
N GLY A 304 21.29 11.80 8.12
CA GLY A 304 20.81 11.33 9.41
C GLY A 304 20.33 9.88 9.41
N ARG A 305 19.33 9.58 10.24
CA ARG A 305 18.64 8.29 10.26
C ARG A 305 17.26 8.41 9.64
N THR A 306 16.85 7.42 8.85
CA THR A 306 15.57 7.40 8.13
C THR A 306 14.88 6.05 8.27
N PHE A 307 13.55 6.02 8.34
CA PHE A 307 12.79 4.76 8.37
C PHE A 307 12.77 4.04 7.01
N PHE A 308 12.94 4.80 5.93
CA PHE A 308 12.84 4.30 4.56
C PHE A 308 14.21 3.89 4.02
N LEU A 309 14.29 2.69 3.46
CA LEU A 309 15.39 2.28 2.59
C LEU A 309 15.30 3.04 1.25
N ALA A 310 16.39 3.06 0.49
CA ALA A 310 16.39 3.69 -0.83
C ALA A 310 15.33 3.08 -1.78
N LYS A 311 15.08 1.76 -1.70
CA LYS A 311 13.99 1.12 -2.44
C LYS A 311 12.61 1.65 -2.04
N ASP A 312 12.40 1.93 -0.75
CA ASP A 312 11.11 2.37 -0.21
C ASP A 312 10.86 3.82 -0.64
N ARG A 313 11.90 4.67 -0.60
CA ARG A 313 11.86 6.03 -1.15
C ARG A 313 11.47 6.03 -2.62
N LEU A 314 12.14 5.22 -3.43
CA LEU A 314 11.85 5.10 -4.87
C LEU A 314 10.41 4.63 -5.11
N TYR A 315 9.98 3.56 -4.44
CA TYR A 315 8.62 3.03 -4.57
C TYR A 315 7.55 4.08 -4.21
N LEU A 316 7.70 4.74 -3.07
CA LEU A 316 6.74 5.76 -2.61
C LEU A 316 6.76 7.01 -3.50
N THR A 317 7.95 7.49 -3.92
CA THR A 317 8.08 8.62 -4.84
C THR A 317 7.43 8.31 -6.18
N LYS A 318 7.62 7.09 -6.73
CA LYS A 318 6.97 6.65 -7.96
C LYS A 318 5.45 6.65 -7.85
N ARG A 319 4.90 6.15 -6.74
CA ARG A 319 3.45 6.20 -6.48
C ARG A 319 2.91 7.62 -6.40
N ILE A 320 3.66 8.56 -5.83
CA ILE A 320 3.28 9.98 -5.81
C ILE A 320 3.26 10.55 -7.24
N ILE A 321 4.27 10.23 -8.05
CA ILE A 321 4.37 10.66 -9.45
C ILE A 321 3.19 10.10 -10.27
N ASP A 322 2.92 8.80 -10.15
CA ASP A 322 1.89 8.08 -10.90
C ASP A 322 0.46 8.45 -10.47
N GLU A 323 0.27 9.03 -9.29
CA GLU A 323 -1.02 9.61 -8.88
C GLU A 323 -1.33 10.94 -9.54
N VAL A 324 -0.30 11.65 -9.99
CA VAL A 324 -0.44 12.96 -10.63
C VAL A 324 -0.54 12.82 -12.14
N PHE A 325 0.34 12.04 -12.76
CA PHE A 325 0.40 11.85 -14.21
C PHE A 325 0.74 10.40 -14.58
N ASP A 326 0.08 9.88 -15.61
CA ASP A 326 0.48 8.67 -16.32
C ASP A 326 1.56 9.03 -17.35
N PHE A 327 2.83 8.90 -16.94
CA PHE A 327 3.96 9.14 -17.82
C PHE A 327 4.06 8.12 -18.97
N GLY A 328 3.38 6.97 -18.91
CA GLY A 328 3.36 6.01 -20.01
C GLY A 328 2.74 6.60 -21.28
N VAL A 329 1.67 7.38 -21.13
CA VAL A 329 1.04 8.08 -22.26
C VAL A 329 1.96 9.19 -22.79
N LEU A 330 2.61 9.93 -21.90
CA LEU A 330 3.55 11.00 -22.28
C LEU A 330 4.77 10.47 -23.05
N LEU A 331 5.27 9.29 -22.66
CA LEU A 331 6.37 8.59 -23.34
C LEU A 331 5.92 8.09 -24.72
N GLN A 332 4.73 7.48 -24.82
CA GLN A 332 4.19 6.98 -26.09
C GLN A 332 3.96 8.11 -27.11
N LYS A 333 3.60 9.30 -26.63
CA LYS A 333 3.38 10.50 -27.46
C LYS A 333 4.66 11.30 -27.70
N GLU A 334 5.81 10.83 -27.21
CA GLU A 334 7.13 11.48 -27.35
C GLU A 334 7.15 12.93 -26.80
N LEU A 335 6.33 13.25 -25.79
CA LEU A 335 6.29 14.56 -25.14
C LEU A 335 7.29 14.63 -23.98
N VAL A 336 7.62 13.48 -23.42
CA VAL A 336 8.69 13.24 -22.45
C VAL A 336 9.58 12.17 -23.05
N ASP A 337 10.90 12.33 -22.97
CA ASP A 337 11.86 11.38 -23.56
C ASP A 337 11.94 10.12 -22.69
N THR A 338 12.24 10.29 -21.40
CA THR A 338 12.38 9.17 -20.44
C THR A 338 12.05 9.58 -19.01
N VAL A 339 11.54 8.63 -18.21
CA VAL A 339 11.40 8.74 -16.75
C VAL A 339 12.09 7.54 -16.14
N THR A 340 13.17 7.74 -15.39
CA THR A 340 14.01 6.65 -14.90
C THR A 340 14.38 6.84 -13.45
N ALA A 341 14.38 5.74 -12.69
CA ALA A 341 15.00 5.70 -11.37
C ALA A 341 16.53 5.78 -11.53
N LEU A 342 17.19 6.56 -10.68
CA LEU A 342 18.64 6.72 -10.74
C LEU A 342 19.37 5.61 -9.96
N HIS A 343 20.43 5.06 -10.54
CA HIS A 343 21.44 4.26 -9.83
C HIS A 343 22.14 5.10 -8.75
N ASP A 344 22.28 6.42 -9.01
CA ASP A 344 22.88 7.42 -8.13
C ASP A 344 22.02 7.81 -6.92
N ALA A 345 20.73 7.41 -6.88
CA ALA A 345 19.88 7.65 -5.70
C ALA A 345 20.47 7.04 -4.41
N ASN A 346 21.37 6.06 -4.54
CA ASN A 346 22.10 5.42 -3.43
C ASN A 346 23.51 5.99 -3.20
N TYR A 347 23.95 7.06 -3.88
CA TYR A 347 25.35 7.54 -3.77
C TYR A 347 25.76 7.94 -2.36
N GLY A 348 26.75 7.27 -1.76
CA GLY A 348 27.15 7.48 -0.37
C GLY A 348 26.35 6.66 0.66
N GLU A 349 25.36 5.88 0.23
CA GLU A 349 24.69 4.83 1.01
C GLU A 349 25.10 3.46 0.45
N MET A 350 25.27 2.47 1.31
CA MET A 350 25.58 1.10 0.88
C MET A 350 24.26 0.29 0.83
N PRO A 351 24.02 -0.52 -0.20
CA PRO A 351 24.90 -0.86 -1.33
C PRO A 351 24.78 0.12 -2.53
N THR A 352 25.90 0.32 -3.24
CA THR A 352 25.98 1.09 -4.51
C THR A 352 26.11 0.16 -5.73
N ALA A 353 25.90 0.65 -6.96
CA ALA A 353 26.10 -0.16 -8.18
C ALA A 353 27.55 -0.70 -8.31
N ASP A 354 28.56 0.15 -8.05
CA ASP A 354 29.97 -0.25 -8.04
C ASP A 354 30.28 -1.31 -6.96
N TRP A 355 29.56 -1.26 -5.83
CA TRP A 355 29.64 -2.30 -4.79
C TRP A 355 29.23 -3.66 -5.34
N PHE A 356 28.13 -3.72 -6.10
CA PHE A 356 27.65 -4.97 -6.70
C PHE A 356 28.59 -5.48 -7.78
N LEU A 357 29.12 -4.61 -8.65
CA LEU A 357 30.08 -5.01 -9.68
C LEU A 357 31.31 -5.68 -9.05
N LYS A 358 31.91 -5.07 -8.04
CA LYS A 358 33.13 -5.58 -7.41
C LYS A 358 32.90 -6.81 -6.52
N ARG A 359 31.74 -6.95 -5.88
CA ARG A 359 31.48 -7.99 -4.85
C ARG A 359 30.54 -9.10 -5.27
N TRP A 360 29.57 -8.81 -6.12
CA TRP A 360 28.56 -9.76 -6.57
C TRP A 360 28.88 -10.31 -7.96
N VAL A 361 29.23 -9.46 -8.93
CA VAL A 361 29.61 -9.91 -10.27
C VAL A 361 30.98 -10.58 -10.23
N PHE A 362 32.01 -9.88 -9.74
CA PHE A 362 33.38 -10.40 -9.62
C PHE A 362 33.65 -11.09 -8.27
N PHE A 363 32.88 -12.13 -7.94
CA PHE A 363 32.94 -12.80 -6.63
C PHE A 363 34.34 -13.35 -6.27
N TRP A 364 35.20 -13.63 -7.26
CA TRP A 364 36.57 -14.12 -7.06
C TRP A 364 37.57 -13.03 -6.70
N GLN A 365 37.26 -11.75 -6.97
CA GLN A 365 38.10 -10.59 -6.63
C GLN A 365 37.74 -9.97 -5.28
N ALA A 366 36.60 -10.35 -4.70
CA ALA A 366 36.09 -9.75 -3.47
C ALA A 366 36.84 -10.27 -2.22
N GLU A 367 37.61 -9.39 -1.56
CA GLU A 367 38.26 -9.67 -0.28
C GLU A 367 37.27 -9.76 0.92
N SER A 368 35.98 -9.42 0.75
CA SER A 368 35.07 -9.24 1.90
C SER A 368 34.37 -10.51 2.38
N ASP A 369 34.36 -10.68 3.71
CA ASP A 369 33.86 -11.80 4.51
C ASP A 369 32.34 -12.10 4.49
N ARG A 370 31.53 -11.30 3.77
CA ARG A 370 30.05 -11.40 3.74
C ARG A 370 29.51 -11.83 2.38
N ALA A 371 30.07 -12.90 1.82
CA ALA A 371 29.56 -13.46 0.57
C ALA A 371 28.32 -14.31 0.84
N GLY A 372 27.16 -13.66 1.01
CA GLY A 372 25.80 -14.18 0.76
C GLY A 372 25.45 -15.62 1.17
N ALA A 373 24.44 -16.19 0.53
CA ALA A 373 24.22 -17.64 0.43
C ALA A 373 23.37 -17.96 -0.82
N PRO A 374 23.19 -19.24 -1.18
CA PRO A 374 22.40 -19.62 -2.35
C PRO A 374 20.90 -19.30 -2.21
N TYR A 375 20.36 -19.41 -1.00
CA TYR A 375 18.96 -19.14 -0.66
C TYR A 375 18.85 -18.60 0.78
N VAL A 376 17.68 -18.11 1.18
CA VAL A 376 17.46 -17.28 2.37
C VAL A 376 17.60 -18.05 3.69
N THR A 377 17.10 -19.29 3.76
CA THR A 377 17.17 -20.16 4.95
C THR A 377 18.53 -20.86 5.11
N HIS A 378 19.47 -20.65 4.18
CA HIS A 378 20.76 -21.30 4.22
C HIS A 378 21.52 -20.94 5.51
N TYR A 379 22.10 -21.95 6.15
CA TYR A 379 22.80 -21.85 7.44
C TYR A 379 23.83 -20.71 7.53
N ALA A 380 24.51 -20.40 6.42
CA ALA A 380 25.51 -19.33 6.36
C ALA A 380 24.91 -17.93 6.58
N ILE A 381 23.72 -17.65 6.01
CA ILE A 381 22.98 -16.39 6.24
C ILE A 381 22.48 -16.34 7.68
N LEU A 382 21.86 -17.42 8.16
CA LEU A 382 21.25 -17.45 9.50
C LEU A 382 22.28 -17.20 10.60
N LYS A 383 23.43 -17.89 10.55
CA LYS A 383 24.47 -17.72 11.59
C LYS A 383 25.45 -16.59 11.35
N HIS A 384 25.22 -15.73 10.34
CA HIS A 384 26.17 -14.71 9.89
C HIS A 384 27.61 -15.24 9.73
N ARG A 385 27.75 -16.49 9.24
CA ARG A 385 29.05 -17.17 9.10
C ARG A 385 29.56 -17.03 7.67
N ARG A 386 30.90 -17.03 7.52
CA ARG A 386 31.56 -16.98 6.22
C ARG A 386 31.13 -18.16 5.35
N CYS A 387 30.79 -17.88 4.09
CA CYS A 387 30.53 -18.93 3.11
C CYS A 387 31.80 -19.73 2.79
N PRO A 388 31.76 -21.08 2.87
CA PRO A 388 32.84 -21.94 2.44
C PRO A 388 33.24 -21.69 0.99
N PHE A 389 34.52 -21.89 0.65
CA PHE A 389 35.04 -21.63 -0.70
C PHE A 389 34.22 -22.33 -1.81
N LEU A 390 33.82 -23.59 -1.59
CA LEU A 390 33.02 -24.38 -2.54
C LEU A 390 31.62 -23.81 -2.80
N LEU A 391 31.06 -23.03 -1.86
CA LEU A 391 29.73 -22.43 -1.97
C LEU A 391 29.78 -20.99 -2.50
N ARG A 392 30.97 -20.41 -2.70
CA ARG A 392 31.12 -19.03 -3.22
C ARG A 392 30.52 -18.83 -4.62
N PRO A 393 30.64 -19.77 -5.58
CA PRO A 393 30.00 -19.62 -6.89
C PRO A 393 28.48 -19.49 -6.82
N TRP A 394 27.86 -20.02 -5.75
CA TRP A 394 26.43 -19.96 -5.50
C TRP A 394 26.02 -18.83 -4.55
N ALA A 395 26.98 -18.16 -3.91
CA ALA A 395 26.71 -17.17 -2.89
C ALA A 395 26.23 -15.85 -3.52
N GLN A 396 25.08 -15.36 -3.05
CA GLN A 396 24.45 -14.14 -3.51
C GLN A 396 24.05 -13.24 -2.32
N PRO A 397 24.29 -11.91 -2.39
CA PRO A 397 23.93 -10.97 -1.34
C PRO A 397 22.44 -10.57 -1.44
N LEU A 398 21.55 -11.52 -1.14
CA LEU A 398 20.10 -11.38 -1.36
C LEU A 398 19.47 -10.18 -0.62
N MET A 399 19.93 -9.86 0.59
CA MET A 399 19.38 -8.74 1.37
C MET A 399 19.79 -7.39 0.78
N GLU A 400 21.02 -7.29 0.27
CA GLU A 400 21.53 -6.10 -0.39
C GLU A 400 20.86 -5.92 -1.77
N ILE A 401 20.68 -7.00 -2.54
CA ILE A 401 19.93 -6.97 -3.81
C ILE A 401 18.52 -6.46 -3.57
N ARG A 402 17.82 -6.98 -2.54
CA ARG A 402 16.51 -6.50 -2.13
C ARG A 402 16.53 -5.01 -1.79
N ALA A 403 17.46 -4.56 -0.95
CA ALA A 403 17.57 -3.17 -0.52
C ALA A 403 17.81 -2.19 -1.68
N TYR A 404 18.38 -2.66 -2.79
CA TYR A 404 18.69 -1.87 -3.98
C TYR A 404 17.62 -1.97 -5.08
N PHE A 405 17.30 -3.18 -5.54
CA PHE A 405 16.44 -3.44 -6.70
C PHE A 405 14.99 -3.78 -6.32
N GLY A 406 14.70 -4.05 -5.05
CA GLY A 406 13.38 -4.47 -4.58
C GLY A 406 13.21 -5.98 -4.45
N GLU A 407 12.09 -6.38 -3.87
CA GLU A 407 11.77 -7.77 -3.54
C GLU A 407 11.58 -8.65 -4.78
N LYS A 408 10.95 -8.15 -5.85
CA LYS A 408 10.69 -8.92 -7.08
C LYS A 408 11.97 -9.46 -7.74
N ILE A 409 12.99 -8.61 -7.89
CA ILE A 409 14.29 -8.99 -8.47
C ILE A 409 15.07 -9.85 -7.47
N ALA A 410 15.01 -9.53 -6.17
CA ALA A 410 15.64 -10.37 -5.15
C ALA A 410 15.07 -11.80 -5.13
N LEU A 411 13.76 -11.96 -5.38
CA LEU A 411 13.11 -13.26 -5.46
C LEU A 411 13.60 -14.09 -6.65
N TYR A 412 13.84 -13.44 -7.80
CA TYR A 412 14.44 -14.07 -8.97
C TYR A 412 15.82 -14.67 -8.64
N PHE A 413 16.70 -13.88 -8.03
CA PHE A 413 18.03 -14.37 -7.67
C PHE A 413 18.01 -15.41 -6.54
N ALA A 414 17.08 -15.29 -5.59
CA ALA A 414 16.86 -16.30 -4.55
C ALA A 414 16.41 -17.64 -5.17
N TRP A 415 15.50 -17.58 -6.14
CA TRP A 415 15.05 -18.74 -6.91
C TRP A 415 16.17 -19.35 -7.74
N LEU A 416 16.89 -18.52 -8.51
CA LEU A 416 17.96 -18.95 -9.40
C LEU A 416 19.09 -19.65 -8.62
N GLY A 417 19.46 -19.10 -7.46
CA GLY A 417 20.45 -19.71 -6.56
C GLY A 417 19.96 -21.01 -5.93
N PHE A 418 18.69 -21.06 -5.52
CA PHE A 418 18.06 -22.26 -4.99
C PHE A 418 18.00 -23.38 -6.04
N TYR A 419 17.49 -23.07 -7.24
CA TYR A 419 17.40 -23.99 -8.37
C TYR A 419 18.76 -24.57 -8.74
N GLY A 420 19.76 -23.71 -8.94
CA GLY A 420 21.09 -24.15 -9.29
C GLY A 420 21.74 -25.06 -8.23
N PHE A 421 21.53 -24.77 -6.94
CA PHE A 421 21.99 -25.64 -5.85
C PHE A 421 21.29 -27.00 -5.87
N TYR A 422 19.97 -27.04 -6.08
CA TYR A 422 19.19 -28.28 -6.16
C TYR A 422 19.43 -29.07 -7.46
N LEU A 423 19.96 -28.43 -8.49
CA LEU A 423 20.37 -29.09 -9.74
C LEU A 423 21.60 -29.99 -9.54
N LEU A 424 22.33 -29.83 -8.43
CA LEU A 424 23.44 -30.72 -8.07
C LEU A 424 22.98 -32.19 -7.91
N TYR A 425 21.76 -32.42 -7.41
CA TYR A 425 21.22 -33.77 -7.24
C TYR A 425 21.09 -34.53 -8.58
N PRO A 426 20.39 -34.02 -9.62
CA PRO A 426 20.32 -34.67 -10.92
C PRO A 426 21.66 -34.70 -11.66
N ALA A 427 22.56 -33.74 -11.44
CA ALA A 427 23.91 -33.82 -12.02
C ALA A 427 24.72 -34.98 -11.46
N VAL A 428 24.66 -35.23 -10.15
CA VAL A 428 25.33 -36.38 -9.52
C VAL A 428 24.69 -37.69 -9.98
N ALA A 429 23.35 -37.76 -10.04
CA ALA A 429 22.64 -38.94 -10.54
C ALA A 429 22.95 -39.22 -12.02
N GLY A 430 23.01 -38.17 -12.85
CA GLY A 430 23.35 -38.24 -14.27
C GLY A 430 24.78 -38.65 -14.52
N PHE A 431 25.72 -38.10 -13.76
CA PHE A 431 27.10 -38.57 -13.79
C PHE A 431 27.22 -40.04 -13.41
N GLY A 432 26.47 -40.50 -12.40
CA GLY A 432 26.41 -41.92 -12.03
C GLY A 432 25.87 -42.81 -13.15
N CYS A 433 24.78 -42.41 -13.81
CA CYS A 433 24.22 -43.13 -14.95
C CYS A 433 25.18 -43.14 -16.16
N GLN A 434 25.86 -42.01 -16.41
CA GLN A 434 26.84 -41.89 -17.49
C GLN A 434 28.08 -42.76 -17.26
N LEU A 435 28.55 -42.86 -16.01
CA LEU A 435 29.65 -43.76 -15.64
C LEU A 435 29.23 -45.22 -15.74
N TYR A 436 28.00 -45.55 -15.35
CA TYR A 436 27.46 -46.90 -15.49
C TYR A 436 27.43 -47.30 -16.96
N ASP A 437 26.83 -46.48 -17.83
CA ASP A 437 26.75 -46.70 -19.27
C ASP A 437 28.15 -46.88 -19.91
N LEU A 438 29.13 -46.04 -19.53
CA LEU A 438 30.51 -46.17 -19.99
C LEU A 438 31.21 -47.43 -19.48
N ALA A 439 30.90 -47.88 -18.27
CA ALA A 439 31.56 -49.03 -17.64
C ALA A 439 31.00 -50.38 -18.11
N THR A 440 29.72 -50.45 -18.45
CA THR A 440 29.09 -51.67 -18.97
C THR A 440 29.35 -51.92 -20.45
N ASP A 441 29.95 -50.96 -21.16
CA ASP A 441 30.18 -51.00 -22.62
C ASP A 441 28.96 -51.59 -23.32
N THR A 442 27.78 -51.07 -22.96
CA THR A 442 26.47 -51.46 -23.47
C THR A 442 26.42 -51.06 -24.94
N SER A 443 27.12 -51.81 -25.78
CA SER A 443 26.96 -51.71 -27.22
C SER A 443 25.48 -51.91 -27.53
N ASP A 444 24.95 -51.04 -28.39
CA ASP A 444 23.56 -50.97 -28.88
C ASP A 444 22.95 -52.30 -29.39
N GLU A 445 23.69 -53.41 -29.30
CA GLU A 445 23.35 -54.76 -29.77
C GLU A 445 22.62 -55.64 -28.74
N THR A 446 22.55 -55.24 -27.46
CA THR A 446 21.76 -56.02 -26.48
C THR A 446 20.28 -55.62 -26.54
N GLU A 447 19.42 -56.57 -26.95
CA GLU A 447 17.94 -56.47 -26.92
C GLU A 447 17.41 -56.45 -25.46
N GLY A 448 17.91 -55.52 -24.63
CA GLY A 448 17.69 -55.45 -23.20
C GLY A 448 16.89 -54.23 -22.74
N ILE A 449 16.36 -54.34 -21.52
CA ILE A 449 15.84 -53.20 -20.77
C ILE A 449 17.04 -52.39 -20.27
N HIS A 450 17.10 -51.10 -20.56
CA HIS A 450 18.13 -50.17 -20.11
C HIS A 450 17.86 -49.70 -18.67
N PRO A 451 18.39 -50.36 -17.61
CA PRO A 451 18.01 -50.04 -16.22
C PRO A 451 18.35 -48.59 -15.83
N GLU A 452 19.42 -48.03 -16.37
CA GLU A 452 19.87 -46.66 -16.12
C GLU A 452 18.82 -45.62 -16.53
N GLN A 453 18.08 -45.83 -17.62
CA GLN A 453 17.02 -44.93 -18.07
C GLN A 453 15.83 -44.91 -17.10
N PHE A 454 15.42 -46.08 -16.59
CA PHE A 454 14.33 -46.17 -15.62
C PHE A 454 14.71 -45.53 -14.29
N VAL A 455 15.92 -45.78 -13.80
CA VAL A 455 16.43 -45.19 -12.55
C VAL A 455 16.47 -43.67 -12.68
N MET A 456 17.01 -43.15 -13.79
CA MET A 456 17.05 -41.71 -14.04
C MET A 456 15.65 -41.11 -14.17
N ALA A 457 14.73 -41.75 -14.90
CA ALA A 457 13.37 -41.25 -15.07
C ALA A 457 12.62 -41.13 -13.72
N ILE A 458 12.68 -42.18 -12.91
CA ILE A 458 12.10 -42.19 -11.56
C ILE A 458 12.74 -41.11 -10.69
N PHE A 459 14.07 -41.00 -10.73
CA PHE A 459 14.80 -39.98 -9.98
C PHE A 459 14.37 -38.57 -10.37
N LEU A 460 14.28 -38.24 -11.67
CA LEU A 460 13.87 -36.92 -12.15
C LEU A 460 12.43 -36.57 -11.77
N VAL A 461 11.51 -37.54 -11.79
CA VAL A 461 10.13 -37.35 -11.35
C VAL A 461 10.09 -37.01 -9.86
N CYS A 462 10.74 -37.81 -9.01
CA CYS A 462 10.82 -37.55 -7.57
C CYS A 462 11.54 -36.22 -7.26
N TRP A 463 12.65 -35.94 -7.95
CA TRP A 463 13.40 -34.70 -7.79
C TRP A 463 12.56 -33.49 -8.17
N SER A 464 11.80 -33.54 -9.27
CA SER A 464 10.95 -32.42 -9.70
C SER A 464 9.87 -32.06 -8.67
N ALA A 465 9.27 -33.06 -8.02
CA ALA A 465 8.32 -32.85 -6.94
C ALA A 465 9.02 -32.30 -5.68
N TYR A 466 10.13 -32.95 -5.28
CA TYR A 466 10.90 -32.57 -4.09
C TYR A 466 11.42 -31.13 -4.15
N TYR A 467 12.02 -30.75 -5.28
CA TYR A 467 12.53 -29.40 -5.52
C TYR A 467 11.40 -28.35 -5.46
N LYS A 468 10.26 -28.62 -6.11
CA LYS A 468 9.16 -27.67 -6.18
C LYS A 468 8.57 -27.39 -4.79
N GLU A 469 8.29 -28.44 -4.01
CA GLU A 469 7.77 -28.27 -2.64
C GLU A 469 8.73 -27.48 -1.76
N HIS A 470 10.03 -27.78 -1.83
CA HIS A 470 11.02 -27.03 -1.07
C HIS A 470 11.14 -25.57 -1.52
N TRP A 471 10.93 -25.28 -2.81
CA TRP A 471 10.88 -23.91 -3.29
C TRP A 471 9.67 -23.15 -2.73
N ASP A 472 8.50 -23.78 -2.67
CA ASP A 472 7.29 -23.13 -2.14
C ASP A 472 7.44 -22.79 -0.67
N ILE A 473 8.06 -23.68 0.10
CA ILE A 473 8.44 -23.43 1.49
C ILE A 473 9.43 -22.26 1.58
N GLU A 474 10.48 -22.26 0.76
CA GLU A 474 11.50 -21.20 0.75
C GLU A 474 10.92 -19.84 0.33
N SER A 475 10.02 -19.82 -0.65
CA SER A 475 9.32 -18.61 -1.09
C SER A 475 8.53 -17.99 0.05
N GLN A 476 7.88 -18.80 0.89
CA GLN A 476 7.18 -18.29 2.07
C GLN A 476 8.14 -17.75 3.15
N TYR A 477 9.32 -18.35 3.32
CA TYR A 477 10.36 -17.79 4.19
C TYR A 477 10.88 -16.44 3.65
N CYS A 478 11.02 -16.30 2.33
CA CYS A 478 11.33 -15.02 1.68
C CYS A 478 10.25 -13.98 1.98
N ALA A 479 8.97 -14.31 1.76
CA ALA A 479 7.85 -13.41 2.01
C ALA A 479 7.79 -12.94 3.48
N LEU A 480 7.97 -13.87 4.43
CA LEU A 480 8.00 -13.54 5.85
C LEU A 480 9.19 -12.67 6.22
N LYS A 481 10.40 -13.04 5.79
CA LYS A 481 11.62 -12.27 6.09
C LYS A 481 11.61 -10.90 5.43
N TRP A 482 10.88 -10.76 4.33
CA TRP A 482 10.76 -9.49 3.60
C TRP A 482 9.55 -8.67 4.00
N GLY A 483 8.61 -9.21 4.77
CA GLY A 483 7.40 -8.47 5.16
C GLY A 483 6.42 -8.26 4.01
N THR A 484 6.48 -9.10 2.98
CA THR A 484 5.58 -9.08 1.82
C THR A 484 4.46 -10.11 1.90
N VAL A 485 4.19 -10.63 3.11
CA VAL A 485 3.08 -11.56 3.36
C VAL A 485 1.74 -10.86 3.10
N ASN A 486 0.87 -11.53 2.34
CA ASN A 486 -0.44 -11.04 1.88
C ASN A 486 -0.37 -9.74 1.05
N PHE A 487 0.77 -9.46 0.41
CA PHE A 487 0.92 -8.25 -0.39
C PHE A 487 0.00 -8.27 -1.62
N GLU A 488 -0.19 -9.42 -2.25
CA GLU A 488 -1.00 -9.55 -3.48
C GLU A 488 -2.49 -9.25 -3.22
N GLU A 489 -3.00 -9.50 -2.01
CA GLU A 489 -4.39 -9.21 -1.62
C GLU A 489 -4.64 -7.73 -1.30
N GLU A 490 -3.61 -7.06 -0.77
CA GLU A 490 -3.63 -5.64 -0.38
C GLU A 490 -3.21 -4.71 -1.53
N GLU A 491 -2.90 -5.24 -2.71
CA GLU A 491 -2.42 -4.46 -3.85
C GLU A 491 -3.48 -3.49 -4.40
N VAL A 492 -3.05 -2.25 -4.66
CA VAL A 492 -3.90 -1.20 -5.23
C VAL A 492 -4.23 -1.48 -6.71
N ASP A 493 -5.45 -1.11 -7.13
CA ASP A 493 -5.90 -1.19 -8.52
C ASP A 493 -4.92 -0.50 -9.48
N ARG A 494 -4.65 -1.12 -10.65
CA ARG A 494 -3.80 -0.52 -11.68
C ARG A 494 -4.47 0.72 -12.29
N PRO A 495 -3.72 1.78 -12.66
CA PRO A 495 -4.30 2.99 -13.25
C PRO A 495 -5.09 2.75 -14.55
N LYS A 496 -4.66 1.76 -15.36
CA LYS A 496 -5.30 1.37 -16.63
C LYS A 496 -6.53 0.47 -16.45
N PHE A 497 -6.94 0.17 -15.22
CA PHE A 497 -8.11 -0.66 -14.96
C PHE A 497 -9.39 0.13 -15.17
N VAL A 498 -10.24 -0.35 -16.06
CA VAL A 498 -11.51 0.31 -16.37
C VAL A 498 -12.68 -0.48 -15.78
N GLY A 499 -13.58 0.22 -15.09
CA GLY A 499 -14.81 -0.37 -14.55
C GLY A 499 -15.84 -0.71 -15.63
N ASP A 500 -16.93 -1.36 -15.24
CA ASP A 500 -18.00 -1.75 -16.17
C ASP A 500 -18.69 -0.54 -16.81
N ALA A 501 -18.77 -0.52 -18.15
CA ALA A 501 -19.45 0.55 -18.89
C ALA A 501 -20.97 0.58 -18.63
N ASP A 502 -21.56 -0.55 -18.21
CA ASP A 502 -23.01 -0.66 -17.96
C ASP A 502 -23.42 -0.06 -16.60
N VAL A 503 -22.46 0.23 -15.71
CA VAL A 503 -22.70 0.83 -14.40
C VAL A 503 -22.29 2.30 -14.45
N PRO A 504 -23.12 3.26 -13.98
CA PRO A 504 -22.73 4.67 -13.94
C PRO A 504 -21.40 4.87 -13.20
N GLY A 505 -20.36 5.31 -13.92
CA GLY A 505 -19.01 5.50 -13.39
C GLY A 505 -18.22 4.22 -13.10
N GLY A 506 -18.69 3.04 -13.51
CA GLY A 506 -17.96 1.77 -13.39
C GLY A 506 -17.64 1.31 -11.96
N ARG A 507 -18.29 1.92 -10.95
CA ARG A 507 -18.04 1.67 -9.52
C ARG A 507 -19.23 1.01 -8.84
N ARG A 508 -18.94 0.07 -7.95
CA ARG A 508 -19.93 -0.56 -7.05
C ARG A 508 -19.46 -0.45 -5.61
N ILE A 509 -20.39 -0.57 -4.66
CA ILE A 509 -20.02 -0.71 -3.25
C ILE A 509 -19.56 -2.16 -3.04
N SER A 510 -18.34 -2.32 -2.54
CA SER A 510 -17.79 -3.63 -2.18
C SER A 510 -18.63 -4.27 -1.07
N PRO A 511 -19.03 -5.55 -1.20
CA PRO A 511 -19.85 -6.22 -0.19
C PRO A 511 -19.11 -6.51 1.12
N ILE A 512 -17.77 -6.48 1.09
CA ILE A 512 -16.90 -6.81 2.24
C ILE A 512 -16.45 -5.52 2.93
N THR A 513 -15.89 -4.57 2.17
CA THR A 513 -15.30 -3.36 2.74
C THR A 513 -16.28 -2.20 2.87
N ASN A 514 -17.48 -2.29 2.26
CA ASN A 514 -18.44 -1.18 2.11
C ASN A 514 -17.83 0.08 1.46
N GLN A 515 -16.68 -0.03 0.78
CA GLN A 515 -16.05 1.06 0.05
C GLN A 515 -16.47 1.04 -1.43
N MET A 516 -16.41 2.19 -2.10
CA MET A 516 -16.65 2.28 -3.54
C MET A 516 -15.44 1.70 -4.28
N GLU A 517 -15.60 0.55 -4.93
CA GLU A 517 -14.57 -0.12 -5.72
C GLU A 517 -14.90 -0.04 -7.22
N THR A 518 -13.88 0.01 -8.06
CA THR A 518 -14.07 -0.19 -9.51
C THR A 518 -14.31 -1.67 -9.77
N TYR A 519 -15.35 -2.00 -10.55
CA TYR A 519 -15.72 -3.40 -10.76
C TYR A 519 -15.88 -3.72 -12.24
N TYR A 520 -15.27 -4.84 -12.65
CA TYR A 520 -15.39 -5.40 -13.99
C TYR A 520 -16.02 -6.82 -13.91
N PRO A 521 -17.11 -7.11 -14.64
CA PRO A 521 -17.79 -8.40 -14.54
C PRO A 521 -16.91 -9.58 -14.98
N PRO A 522 -16.79 -10.64 -14.17
CA PRO A 522 -15.96 -11.80 -14.52
C PRO A 522 -16.50 -12.53 -15.76
N ALA A 523 -17.81 -12.47 -16.05
CA ALA A 523 -18.39 -13.09 -17.25
C ALA A 523 -17.89 -12.43 -18.56
N LYS A 524 -17.70 -11.10 -18.58
CA LYS A 524 -17.13 -10.39 -19.72
C LYS A 524 -15.66 -10.76 -19.90
N ARG A 525 -14.90 -10.80 -18.80
CA ARG A 525 -13.50 -11.25 -18.77
C ARG A 525 -13.34 -12.69 -19.27
N GLN A 526 -14.19 -13.61 -18.82
CA GLN A 526 -14.14 -15.01 -19.26
C GLN A 526 -14.40 -15.15 -20.76
N ARG A 527 -15.23 -14.29 -21.35
CA ARG A 527 -15.48 -14.30 -22.80
C ARG A 527 -14.24 -13.87 -23.58
N THR A 528 -13.56 -12.81 -23.17
CA THR A 528 -12.31 -12.36 -23.80
C THR A 528 -11.18 -13.37 -23.57
N GLN A 529 -11.06 -13.95 -22.37
CA GLN A 529 -10.10 -15.03 -22.08
C GLN A 529 -10.31 -16.27 -22.97
N ARG A 530 -11.55 -16.68 -23.24
CA ARG A 530 -11.84 -17.78 -24.18
C ARG A 530 -11.39 -17.44 -25.61
N GLN A 531 -11.55 -16.19 -26.03
CA GLN A 531 -11.06 -15.74 -27.34
C GLN A 531 -9.53 -15.76 -27.39
N SER A 532 -8.86 -15.30 -26.32
CA SER A 532 -7.40 -15.37 -26.22
C SER A 532 -6.93 -16.82 -26.31
N ILE A 533 -7.48 -17.74 -25.51
CA ILE A 533 -7.10 -19.17 -25.56
C ILE A 533 -7.24 -19.75 -26.97
N LEU A 534 -8.32 -19.41 -27.70
CA LEU A 534 -8.51 -19.86 -29.08
C LEU A 534 -7.39 -19.33 -30.00
N VAL A 535 -7.04 -18.05 -29.91
CA VAL A 535 -5.94 -17.46 -30.70
C VAL A 535 -4.62 -18.14 -30.37
N ILE A 536 -4.34 -18.40 -29.10
CA ILE A 536 -3.10 -19.09 -28.67
C ILE A 536 -3.01 -20.49 -29.29
N ILE A 537 -4.08 -21.28 -29.25
CA ILE A 537 -4.12 -22.62 -29.85
C ILE A 537 -3.89 -22.54 -31.37
N LEU A 538 -4.50 -21.57 -32.06
CA LEU A 538 -4.30 -21.39 -33.51
C LEU A 538 -2.83 -21.09 -33.85
N PHE A 539 -2.16 -20.24 -33.07
CA PHE A 539 -0.73 -19.95 -33.25
C PHE A 539 0.15 -21.18 -32.98
N ILE A 540 -0.15 -21.95 -31.93
CA ILE A 540 0.59 -23.19 -31.61
C ILE A 540 0.43 -24.22 -32.74
N VAL A 541 -0.79 -24.43 -33.23
CA VAL A 541 -1.05 -25.35 -34.35
C VAL A 541 -0.31 -24.87 -35.61
N GLY A 542 -0.37 -23.58 -35.93
CA GLY A 542 0.37 -22.99 -37.04
C GLY A 542 1.88 -23.23 -36.93
N LEU A 543 2.45 -23.01 -35.74
CA LEU A 543 3.86 -23.25 -35.46
C LEU A 543 4.26 -24.72 -35.66
N VAL A 544 3.48 -25.66 -35.11
CA VAL A 544 3.76 -27.10 -35.26
C VAL A 544 3.70 -27.52 -36.73
N VAL A 545 2.73 -27.01 -37.50
CA VAL A 545 2.63 -27.27 -38.95
C VAL A 545 3.87 -26.78 -39.69
N VAL A 546 4.34 -25.56 -39.39
CA VAL A 546 5.56 -25.02 -40.01
C VAL A 546 6.79 -25.86 -39.65
N ILE A 547 6.91 -26.29 -38.40
CA ILE A 547 8.03 -27.15 -37.97
C ILE A 547 7.98 -28.51 -38.70
N VAL A 548 6.83 -29.16 -38.78
CA VAL A 548 6.69 -30.42 -39.52
C VAL A 548 7.05 -30.25 -40.99
N PHE A 549 6.64 -29.14 -41.62
CA PHE A 549 7.00 -28.82 -43.00
C PHE A 549 8.53 -28.63 -43.16
N ILE A 550 9.19 -27.99 -42.20
CA ILE A 550 10.66 -27.85 -42.18
C ILE A 550 11.34 -29.22 -42.14
N PHE A 551 10.89 -30.13 -41.27
CA PHE A 551 11.43 -31.50 -41.21
C PHE A 551 11.18 -32.29 -42.50
N GLU A 552 10.02 -32.12 -43.13
CA GLU A 552 9.71 -32.74 -44.42
C GLU A 552 10.63 -32.21 -45.54
N LEU A 553 10.88 -30.91 -45.56
CA LEU A 553 11.85 -30.30 -46.48
C LEU A 553 13.27 -30.82 -46.25
N GLU A 554 13.70 -30.91 -44.98
CA GLU A 554 15.01 -31.45 -44.61
C GLU A 554 15.19 -32.89 -45.13
N TYR A 555 14.18 -33.73 -44.91
CA TYR A 555 14.15 -35.11 -45.38
C TYR A 555 14.23 -35.21 -46.91
N LEU A 556 13.47 -34.39 -47.63
CA LEU A 556 13.51 -34.35 -49.10
C LEU A 556 14.90 -33.94 -49.64
N MET A 557 15.54 -32.96 -48.99
CA MET A 557 16.89 -32.52 -49.37
C MET A 557 17.96 -33.59 -49.12
N LEU A 558 17.83 -34.35 -48.04
CA LEU A 558 18.74 -35.45 -47.72
C LEU A 558 18.64 -36.61 -48.71
N ILE A 559 17.42 -36.96 -49.17
CA ILE A 559 17.21 -38.05 -50.14
C ILE A 559 17.67 -37.69 -51.55
N GLN A 560 17.51 -36.42 -51.98
CA GLN A 560 17.94 -35.99 -53.31
C GLN A 560 19.47 -36.01 -53.50
N GLY A 561 20.24 -35.93 -52.41
CA GLY A 561 21.71 -36.01 -52.44
C GLY A 561 22.40 -34.80 -53.08
N GLY A 562 23.74 -34.85 -53.17
CA GLY A 562 24.54 -33.79 -53.79
C GLY A 562 24.64 -32.50 -52.97
N ILE A 563 24.63 -31.34 -53.64
CA ILE A 563 24.73 -30.01 -52.99
C ILE A 563 23.53 -29.75 -52.04
N LEU A 564 22.36 -30.31 -52.36
CA LEU A 564 21.15 -30.17 -51.55
C LEU A 564 21.28 -30.84 -50.18
N ALA A 565 22.02 -31.96 -50.08
CA ALA A 565 22.31 -32.60 -48.80
C ALA A 565 23.23 -31.73 -47.91
N SER A 566 24.17 -30.98 -48.51
CA SER A 566 24.99 -30.01 -47.75
C SER A 566 24.17 -28.81 -47.25
N LEU A 567 23.08 -28.46 -47.95
CA LEU A 567 22.16 -27.37 -47.57
C LEU A 567 21.16 -27.78 -46.47
N SER A 568 21.00 -29.07 -46.17
CA SER A 568 20.14 -29.55 -45.06
C SER A 568 20.53 -28.93 -43.71
N SER A 569 21.83 -28.73 -43.45
CA SER A 569 22.31 -28.04 -42.24
C SER A 569 21.83 -26.58 -42.14
N ALA A 570 21.55 -25.92 -43.27
CA ALA A 570 21.02 -24.54 -43.31
C ALA A 570 19.54 -24.48 -42.94
N VAL A 571 18.80 -25.58 -43.04
CA VAL A 571 17.39 -25.69 -42.64
C VAL A 571 17.26 -25.55 -41.12
N GLY A 572 18.16 -26.17 -40.35
CA GLY A 572 18.21 -26.00 -38.89
C GLY A 572 18.52 -24.56 -38.46
N LEU A 573 19.38 -23.84 -39.20
CA LEU A 573 19.63 -22.41 -38.95
C LEU A 573 18.40 -21.55 -39.28
N ALA A 574 17.72 -21.83 -40.39
CA ALA A 574 16.48 -21.16 -40.75
C ALA A 574 15.37 -21.40 -39.71
N GLN A 575 15.30 -22.60 -39.15
CA GLN A 575 14.41 -22.94 -38.05
C GLN A 575 14.71 -22.12 -36.79
N ALA A 576 15.99 -21.99 -36.41
CA ALA A 576 16.38 -21.17 -35.26
C ALA A 576 16.02 -19.69 -35.45
N ILE A 577 16.21 -19.14 -36.66
CA ILE A 577 15.81 -17.76 -36.99
C ILE A 577 14.29 -17.61 -36.92
N LEU A 578 13.54 -18.56 -37.47
CA LEU A 578 12.07 -18.54 -37.45
C LEU A 578 11.51 -18.54 -36.02
N ILE A 579 12.08 -19.36 -35.13
CA ILE A 579 11.73 -19.43 -33.71
C ILE A 579 11.83 -18.04 -33.07
N GLN A 580 12.91 -17.29 -33.33
CA GLN A 580 13.11 -15.95 -32.77
C GLN A 580 12.12 -14.92 -33.33
N VAL A 581 11.91 -14.93 -34.65
CA VAL A 581 10.94 -14.02 -35.30
C VAL A 581 9.52 -14.27 -34.79
N MET A 582 9.13 -15.54 -34.67
CA MET A 582 7.81 -15.91 -34.19
C MET A 582 7.60 -15.55 -32.71
N SER A 583 8.63 -15.66 -31.87
CA SER A 583 8.58 -15.25 -30.46
C SER A 583 8.25 -13.76 -30.30
N GLU A 584 8.94 -12.91 -31.07
CA GLU A 584 8.72 -11.46 -31.05
C GLU A 584 7.31 -11.07 -31.53
N ILE A 585 6.84 -11.68 -32.63
CA ILE A 585 5.49 -11.43 -33.16
C ILE A 585 4.44 -11.84 -32.13
N TYR A 586 4.57 -13.03 -31.55
CA TYR A 586 3.61 -13.51 -30.57
C TYR A 586 3.65 -12.69 -29.28
N GLY A 587 4.82 -12.22 -28.85
CA GLY A 587 4.97 -11.33 -27.69
C GLY A 587 4.09 -10.09 -27.78
N ARG A 588 4.02 -9.45 -28.94
CA ARG A 588 3.15 -8.27 -29.20
C ARG A 588 1.66 -8.63 -29.24
N VAL A 589 1.31 -9.79 -29.79
CA VAL A 589 -0.08 -10.27 -29.79
C VAL A 589 -0.52 -10.60 -28.36
N ALA A 590 0.34 -11.21 -27.56
CA ALA A 590 0.07 -11.57 -26.17
C ALA A 590 -0.18 -10.34 -25.30
N THR A 591 0.61 -9.26 -25.44
CA THR A 591 0.37 -8.01 -24.71
C THR A 591 -0.97 -7.38 -25.11
N ALA A 592 -1.28 -7.31 -26.40
CA ALA A 592 -2.55 -6.78 -26.88
C ALA A 592 -3.77 -7.59 -26.37
N MET A 593 -3.69 -8.93 -26.36
CA MET A 593 -4.73 -9.78 -25.78
C MET A 593 -4.89 -9.54 -24.28
N ASN A 594 -3.79 -9.39 -23.54
CA ASN A 594 -3.82 -9.21 -22.10
C ASN A 594 -4.36 -7.83 -21.69
N GLU A 595 -4.06 -6.79 -22.47
CA GLU A 595 -4.67 -5.46 -22.31
C GLU A 595 -6.19 -5.51 -22.52
N ALA A 596 -6.66 -6.27 -23.52
CA ALA A 596 -8.09 -6.47 -23.79
C ALA A 596 -8.85 -7.25 -22.70
N GLU A 597 -8.15 -8.05 -21.87
CA GLU A 597 -8.74 -8.81 -20.77
C GLU A 597 -8.98 -7.98 -19.50
N ASN A 598 -8.37 -6.80 -19.39
CA ASN A 598 -8.61 -5.81 -18.33
C ASN A 598 -8.54 -6.37 -16.89
N TYR A 599 -7.32 -6.65 -16.44
CA TYR A 599 -7.00 -7.10 -15.07
C TYR A 599 -7.03 -5.98 -14.04
N ARG A 600 -7.28 -6.32 -12.77
CA ARG A 600 -7.47 -5.33 -11.69
C ARG A 600 -6.14 -4.85 -11.11
N THR A 601 -5.26 -5.78 -10.74
CA THR A 601 -3.96 -5.49 -10.13
C THR A 601 -2.82 -5.69 -11.15
N GLN A 602 -1.63 -5.14 -10.86
CA GLN A 602 -0.48 -5.31 -11.74
C GLN A 602 0.03 -6.75 -11.69
N THR A 603 0.01 -7.37 -10.49
CA THR A 603 0.42 -8.77 -10.32
C THR A 603 -0.47 -9.72 -11.13
N GLU A 604 -1.80 -9.56 -11.11
CA GLU A 604 -2.71 -10.36 -11.94
C GLU A 604 -2.44 -10.20 -13.44
N TYR A 605 -2.23 -8.95 -13.90
CA TYR A 605 -1.93 -8.64 -15.28
C TYR A 605 -0.66 -9.36 -15.75
N GLU A 606 0.42 -9.24 -14.98
CA GLU A 606 1.70 -9.87 -15.32
C GLU A 606 1.63 -11.39 -15.25
N ASN A 607 1.02 -11.96 -14.21
CA ASN A 607 0.83 -13.40 -14.06
C ASN A 607 0.13 -14.04 -15.27
N GLN A 608 -0.84 -13.32 -15.84
CA GLN A 608 -1.61 -13.80 -16.99
C GLN A 608 -0.90 -13.55 -18.31
N LEU A 609 -0.10 -12.48 -18.41
CA LEU A 609 0.79 -12.25 -19.54
C LEU A 609 1.87 -13.34 -19.61
N VAL A 610 2.48 -13.65 -18.46
CA VAL A 610 3.49 -14.71 -18.29
C VAL A 610 2.95 -16.04 -18.78
N LEU A 611 1.76 -16.43 -18.31
CA LEU A 611 1.14 -17.70 -18.69
C LEU A 611 0.93 -17.81 -20.22
N LYS A 612 0.46 -16.74 -20.85
CA LYS A 612 0.20 -16.72 -22.31
C LYS A 612 1.49 -16.78 -23.12
N LYS A 613 2.47 -15.91 -22.81
CA LYS A 613 3.77 -15.88 -23.49
C LYS A 613 4.51 -17.21 -23.34
N PHE A 614 4.59 -17.71 -22.11
CA PHE A 614 5.33 -18.93 -21.82
C PHE A 614 4.69 -20.18 -22.43
N LEU A 615 3.36 -20.27 -22.49
CA LEU A 615 2.69 -21.39 -23.14
C LEU A 615 3.13 -21.53 -24.61
N PHE A 616 3.26 -20.41 -25.33
CA PHE A 616 3.77 -20.42 -26.70
C PHE A 616 5.26 -20.79 -26.75
N GLU A 617 6.08 -20.24 -25.86
CA GLU A 617 7.52 -20.52 -25.80
C GLU A 617 7.84 -21.99 -25.54
N ILE A 618 7.04 -22.70 -24.72
CA ILE A 618 7.17 -24.15 -24.51
C ILE A 618 7.10 -24.88 -25.85
N PHE A 619 6.08 -24.61 -26.67
CA PHE A 619 5.93 -25.25 -27.97
C PHE A 619 7.00 -24.79 -28.95
N ASN A 620 7.38 -23.51 -28.94
CA ASN A 620 8.42 -22.97 -29.81
C ASN A 620 9.78 -23.66 -29.57
N ASN A 621 10.14 -23.90 -28.30
CA ASN A 621 11.43 -24.48 -27.92
C ASN A 621 11.45 -26.02 -27.91
N TYR A 622 10.36 -26.70 -27.52
CA TYR A 622 10.35 -28.15 -27.36
C TYR A 622 9.76 -28.94 -28.52
N SER A 623 8.99 -28.32 -29.43
CA SER A 623 8.36 -29.09 -30.51
C SER A 623 9.38 -29.81 -31.39
N ALA A 624 10.52 -29.19 -31.68
CA ALA A 624 11.59 -29.83 -32.46
C ALA A 624 12.20 -31.05 -31.75
N LEU A 625 12.43 -30.95 -30.44
CA LEU A 625 12.92 -32.05 -29.61
C LEU A 625 11.89 -33.17 -29.49
N ALA A 626 10.62 -32.82 -29.29
CA ALA A 626 9.52 -33.78 -29.19
C ALA A 626 9.30 -34.52 -30.52
N ILE A 627 9.31 -33.82 -31.65
CA ILE A 627 9.21 -34.43 -32.99
C ILE A 627 10.39 -35.37 -33.23
N THR A 628 11.61 -34.96 -32.86
CA THR A 628 12.80 -35.80 -32.98
C THR A 628 12.75 -37.04 -32.10
N ALA A 629 12.29 -36.90 -30.85
CA ALA A 629 12.21 -37.99 -29.89
C ALA A 629 11.14 -39.03 -30.25
N TYR A 630 9.93 -38.60 -30.65
CA TYR A 630 8.77 -39.50 -30.76
C TYR A 630 8.38 -39.83 -32.21
N PHE A 631 8.58 -38.92 -33.17
CA PHE A 631 8.00 -39.02 -34.52
C PHE A 631 9.04 -39.24 -35.62
N LYS A 632 10.26 -38.70 -35.48
CA LYS A 632 11.29 -38.76 -36.54
C LYS A 632 11.63 -40.20 -36.95
N GLY A 633 11.78 -41.11 -35.99
CA GLY A 633 12.09 -42.52 -36.27
C GLY A 633 10.97 -43.28 -36.98
N ALA A 634 9.71 -42.82 -36.87
CA ALA A 634 8.57 -43.46 -37.52
C ALA A 634 8.31 -42.94 -38.95
N TYR A 635 8.61 -41.65 -39.22
CA TYR A 635 8.20 -40.97 -40.45
C TYR A 635 9.35 -40.47 -41.34
N PHE A 636 10.52 -40.12 -40.78
CA PHE A 636 11.54 -39.34 -41.50
C PHE A 636 12.95 -39.98 -41.54
N GLU A 637 13.12 -41.22 -41.04
CA GLU A 637 14.42 -41.91 -40.84
C GLU A 637 15.43 -41.13 -39.95
N CYS A 638 16.16 -41.81 -39.06
CA CYS A 638 17.13 -41.14 -38.18
C CYS A 638 18.47 -40.89 -38.93
N THR A 639 19.08 -39.72 -38.75
CA THR A 639 20.24 -39.25 -39.53
C THR A 639 21.60 -39.69 -38.97
N SER A 640 21.70 -39.85 -37.64
CA SER A 640 22.97 -40.12 -36.95
C SER A 640 23.06 -41.54 -36.41
N GLY A 641 23.76 -42.43 -37.11
CA GLY A 641 24.16 -43.74 -36.59
C GLY A 641 24.37 -44.81 -37.66
N ALA A 642 25.33 -45.72 -37.45
CA ALA A 642 25.59 -46.88 -38.32
C ALA A 642 24.42 -47.88 -38.38
N VAL A 643 23.36 -47.66 -37.59
CA VAL A 643 22.15 -48.49 -37.52
C VAL A 643 20.90 -47.60 -37.61
N LYS A 644 20.12 -47.76 -38.67
CA LYS A 644 19.00 -46.91 -39.15
C LYS A 644 17.76 -46.77 -38.22
N GLN A 645 17.83 -47.04 -36.92
CA GLN A 645 16.64 -47.15 -36.05
C GLN A 645 16.67 -46.41 -34.70
N ASN A 646 17.80 -45.83 -34.27
CA ASN A 646 17.88 -45.12 -32.97
C ASN A 646 17.96 -43.60 -33.17
N CYS A 647 16.89 -42.87 -32.87
CA CYS A 647 16.85 -41.40 -32.94
C CYS A 647 17.41 -40.71 -31.68
N LEU A 648 17.94 -41.48 -30.71
CA LEU A 648 18.56 -40.93 -29.49
C LEU A 648 19.82 -40.11 -29.80
N GLY A 649 20.60 -40.52 -30.81
CA GLY A 649 21.78 -39.78 -31.28
C GLY A 649 21.42 -38.41 -31.87
N ASP A 650 20.33 -38.35 -32.64
CA ASP A 650 19.81 -37.08 -33.17
C ASP A 650 19.28 -36.17 -32.04
N LEU A 651 18.59 -36.75 -31.04
CA LEU A 651 18.15 -36.02 -29.86
C LEU A 651 19.33 -35.44 -29.06
N LYS A 652 20.39 -36.24 -28.87
CA LYS A 652 21.63 -35.80 -28.22
C LYS A 652 22.28 -34.65 -29.00
N ALA A 653 22.42 -34.76 -30.32
CA ALA A 653 23.02 -33.71 -31.15
C ALA A 653 22.24 -32.38 -31.08
N LEU A 654 20.90 -32.45 -31.03
CA LEU A 654 20.06 -31.27 -30.82
C LEU A 654 20.27 -30.66 -29.43
N LEU A 655 20.34 -31.47 -28.37
CA LEU A 655 20.62 -30.99 -27.01
C LEU A 655 22.01 -30.34 -26.92
N GLU A 656 23.03 -30.96 -27.50
CA GLU A 656 24.38 -30.38 -27.59
C GLU A 656 24.37 -29.03 -28.32
N SER A 657 23.64 -28.92 -29.43
CA SER A 657 23.48 -27.66 -30.18
C SER A 657 22.75 -26.59 -29.37
N ILE A 658 21.66 -26.95 -28.67
CA ILE A 658 20.88 -26.01 -27.85
C ILE A 658 21.72 -25.50 -26.68
N PHE A 659 22.32 -26.38 -25.88
CA PHE A 659 23.16 -25.95 -24.76
C PHE A 659 24.42 -25.21 -25.25
N GLY A 660 25.01 -25.63 -26.37
CA GLY A 660 26.16 -24.96 -26.98
C GLY A 660 25.84 -23.55 -27.46
N THR A 661 24.70 -23.36 -28.15
CA THR A 661 24.26 -22.04 -28.62
C THR A 661 23.89 -21.13 -27.45
N ARG A 662 23.17 -21.63 -26.43
CA ARG A 662 22.84 -20.87 -25.22
C ARG A 662 24.08 -20.45 -24.44
N PHE A 663 25.01 -21.38 -24.23
CA PHE A 663 26.28 -21.06 -23.57
C PHE A 663 27.11 -20.03 -24.36
N ALA A 664 27.14 -20.15 -25.69
CA ALA A 664 27.80 -19.16 -26.54
C ALA A 664 27.14 -17.77 -26.46
N LEU A 665 25.81 -17.70 -26.49
CA LEU A 665 25.06 -16.44 -26.33
C LEU A 665 25.27 -15.83 -24.95
N ALA A 666 25.25 -16.63 -23.89
CA ALA A 666 25.54 -16.19 -22.53
C ALA A 666 26.97 -15.62 -22.42
N LEU A 667 27.97 -16.26 -23.02
CA LEU A 667 29.33 -15.72 -23.08
C LEU A 667 29.40 -14.41 -23.90
N VAL A 668 28.74 -14.35 -25.06
CA VAL A 668 28.69 -13.13 -25.87
C VAL A 668 28.06 -11.98 -25.07
N SER A 669 27.00 -12.25 -24.32
CA SER A 669 26.36 -11.24 -23.46
C SER A 669 27.27 -10.81 -22.30
N ALA A 670 27.98 -11.75 -21.67
CA ALA A 670 28.93 -11.50 -20.59
C ALA A 670 30.11 -10.61 -21.03
N PHE A 671 30.57 -10.81 -22.27
CA PHE A 671 31.70 -10.08 -22.85
C PHE A 671 31.27 -9.00 -23.85
N LYS A 672 29.98 -8.61 -23.88
CA LYS A 672 29.44 -7.63 -24.85
C LYS A 672 30.28 -6.35 -24.86
N GLU A 673 30.65 -5.83 -23.69
CA GLU A 673 31.47 -4.62 -23.56
C GLU A 673 32.89 -4.78 -24.12
N GLN A 674 33.54 -5.92 -23.86
CA GLN A 674 34.87 -6.21 -24.42
C GLN A 674 34.80 -6.46 -25.93
N ILE A 675 33.75 -7.11 -26.40
CA ILE A 675 33.49 -7.35 -27.82
C ILE A 675 33.21 -6.02 -28.52
N ASP A 676 32.44 -5.12 -27.93
CA ASP A 676 32.13 -3.82 -28.52
C ASP A 676 33.35 -2.90 -28.51
N GLN A 677 34.18 -2.92 -27.45
CA GLN A 677 35.49 -2.27 -27.45
C GLN A 677 36.39 -2.81 -28.58
N VAL A 678 36.44 -4.14 -28.76
CA VAL A 678 37.19 -4.77 -29.86
C VAL A 678 36.59 -4.44 -31.23
N LYS A 679 35.26 -4.38 -31.38
CA LYS A 679 34.59 -3.97 -32.62
C LYS A 679 34.94 -2.52 -32.98
N THR A 680 34.93 -1.60 -32.02
CA THR A 680 35.33 -0.20 -32.25
C THR A 680 36.83 -0.05 -32.57
N MET A 681 37.65 -1.04 -32.21
CA MET A 681 39.08 -1.09 -32.54
C MET A 681 39.35 -1.75 -33.91
N ILE A 682 38.48 -2.66 -34.37
CA ILE A 682 38.63 -3.43 -35.62
C ILE A 682 37.88 -2.77 -36.79
N LEU A 683 36.72 -2.19 -36.54
CA LEU A 683 35.94 -1.45 -37.53
C LEU A 683 36.24 0.05 -37.35
N PRO A 684 36.67 0.77 -38.41
CA PRO A 684 36.75 2.22 -38.34
C PRO A 684 35.34 2.77 -38.04
N PRO A 685 35.22 3.90 -37.32
CA PRO A 685 33.93 4.52 -37.08
C PRO A 685 33.27 4.83 -38.43
N ASP A 686 32.00 4.43 -38.57
CA ASP A 686 31.19 4.79 -39.74
C ASP A 686 31.14 6.31 -39.84
N ASN A 687 31.87 6.83 -40.82
CA ASN A 687 31.92 8.24 -41.17
C ASN A 687 30.58 8.59 -41.84
N LYS A 688 29.54 8.83 -41.03
CA LYS A 688 28.42 9.67 -41.47
C LYS A 688 28.88 11.11 -41.33
N THR A 689 29.27 11.65 -42.48
CA THR A 689 29.50 13.06 -42.80
C THR A 689 28.48 13.97 -42.12
N ASP A 690 28.90 14.65 -41.05
CA ASP A 690 28.38 15.99 -40.75
C ASP A 690 29.28 16.95 -41.53
N ASP A 691 28.75 17.48 -42.63
CA ASP A 691 29.35 18.56 -43.41
C ASP A 691 29.54 19.78 -42.50
N VAL A 692 30.79 20.11 -42.18
CA VAL A 692 31.19 21.43 -41.70
C VAL A 692 32.08 22.00 -42.78
N ASP A 693 31.53 22.99 -43.49
CA ASP A 693 32.22 23.77 -44.49
C ASP A 693 33.53 24.34 -43.94
N ASP A 694 34.56 24.20 -44.77
CA ASP A 694 35.89 24.77 -44.65
C ASP A 694 35.83 26.30 -44.47
N ASP A 695 36.56 26.81 -43.48
CA ASP A 695 37.19 28.12 -43.60
C ASP A 695 38.68 27.97 -43.27
N GLU A 696 39.45 27.88 -44.35
CA GLU A 696 40.90 27.98 -44.39
C GLU A 696 41.38 29.28 -43.71
N ASN A 697 42.40 29.17 -42.85
CA ASN A 697 43.53 30.09 -42.84
C ASN A 697 44.74 29.38 -42.23
N ASP A 698 45.70 29.11 -43.10
CA ASP A 698 47.07 28.71 -42.79
C ASP A 698 47.79 29.79 -41.99
N ASP A 699 48.61 29.37 -41.01
CA ASP A 699 49.97 29.89 -40.84
C ASP A 699 50.77 28.91 -39.96
N GLU A 700 51.88 28.46 -40.54
CA GLU A 700 52.82 27.47 -40.02
C GLU A 700 53.70 27.96 -38.85
N ASP A 701 54.11 26.98 -38.05
CA ASP A 701 55.37 26.83 -37.32
C ASP A 701 55.63 27.49 -35.95
N ASP A 702 56.07 26.59 -35.04
CA ASP A 702 57.04 26.73 -33.95
C ASP A 702 56.75 27.70 -32.80
N ASP A 703 56.42 27.16 -31.61
CA ASP A 703 57.50 26.81 -30.67
C ASP A 703 56.99 26.29 -29.30
N ALA A 704 57.80 25.39 -28.74
CA ALA A 704 57.55 24.55 -27.58
C ALA A 704 57.59 25.27 -26.21
N THR A 705 56.91 26.41 -26.04
CA THR A 705 56.90 27.15 -24.75
C THR A 705 55.53 27.56 -24.21
N ALA A 706 54.42 27.16 -24.83
CA ALA A 706 53.07 27.37 -24.28
C ALA A 706 52.56 26.23 -23.35
N ALA A 707 53.18 25.05 -23.38
CA ALA A 707 52.75 23.90 -22.56
C ALA A 707 53.00 24.09 -21.05
N ALA A 708 53.93 24.95 -20.65
CA ALA A 708 54.22 25.22 -19.24
C ALA A 708 53.33 26.32 -18.63
N ALA A 709 52.72 27.19 -19.45
CA ALA A 709 51.85 28.27 -18.97
C ALA A 709 50.38 27.85 -18.81
N ALA A 710 49.95 26.74 -19.44
CA ALA A 710 48.61 26.17 -19.28
C ALA A 710 48.44 25.38 -17.96
N ALA A 711 49.55 25.01 -17.29
CA ALA A 711 49.52 24.22 -16.06
C ALA A 711 49.31 25.04 -14.76
N VAL A 712 49.17 26.37 -14.84
CA VAL A 712 49.08 27.25 -13.64
C VAL A 712 47.75 28.03 -13.53
N LYS A 713 46.77 27.81 -14.42
CA LYS A 713 45.40 28.33 -14.25
C LYS A 713 44.34 27.23 -14.31
N LYS A 714 44.21 26.48 -13.22
CA LYS A 714 42.93 25.91 -12.75
C LYS A 714 43.08 25.42 -11.32
N LYS A 715 43.02 26.37 -10.37
CA LYS A 715 42.75 26.08 -8.97
C LYS A 715 42.07 27.28 -8.31
N GLU A 716 40.80 27.47 -8.68
CA GLU A 716 39.78 28.09 -7.83
C GLU A 716 38.57 27.14 -7.82
N PRO A 717 37.89 26.91 -6.67
CA PRO A 717 36.85 25.89 -6.53
C PRO A 717 35.45 26.48 -6.77
N ALA A 718 34.93 26.28 -7.98
CA ALA A 718 33.52 26.38 -8.41
C ALA A 718 33.53 25.77 -9.83
N ASP A 719 32.82 24.70 -10.24
CA ASP A 719 31.47 24.24 -9.96
C ASP A 719 31.39 22.70 -10.06
N THR A 720 30.55 22.06 -9.26
CA THR A 720 30.24 20.61 -9.28
C THR A 720 29.32 20.17 -10.43
N ALA A 721 28.72 21.12 -11.16
CA ALA A 721 27.69 20.85 -12.19
C ALA A 721 28.14 20.04 -13.44
N PRO A 722 29.34 20.24 -14.04
CA PRO A 722 29.70 19.52 -15.27
C PRO A 722 29.96 18.02 -15.04
N GLN A 723 30.37 17.61 -13.83
CA GLN A 723 30.58 16.19 -13.50
C GLN A 723 29.29 15.44 -13.17
N GLU A 724 28.20 16.13 -12.80
CA GLU A 724 26.89 15.50 -12.55
C GLU A 724 26.16 15.23 -13.86
N ALA A 725 26.17 16.18 -14.81
CA ALA A 725 25.49 16.04 -16.11
C ALA A 725 26.04 14.87 -16.96
N GLU A 726 27.37 14.73 -17.02
CA GLU A 726 28.05 13.64 -17.74
C GLU A 726 27.65 12.25 -17.18
N ARG A 727 27.41 12.12 -15.88
CA ARG A 727 26.98 10.85 -15.27
C ARG A 727 25.55 10.48 -15.66
N PHE A 728 24.63 11.45 -15.70
CA PHE A 728 23.26 11.20 -16.15
C PHE A 728 23.22 10.80 -17.62
N GLU A 729 24.07 11.40 -18.45
CA GLU A 729 24.21 11.01 -19.86
C GLU A 729 24.71 9.56 -20.00
N ASN A 730 25.68 9.15 -19.17
CA ASN A 730 26.16 7.76 -19.12
C ASN A 730 25.10 6.77 -18.62
N GLU A 731 24.22 7.18 -17.69
CA GLU A 731 23.14 6.30 -17.22
C GLU A 731 21.98 6.24 -18.22
N LEU A 732 21.67 7.35 -18.90
CA LEU A 732 20.63 7.40 -19.93
C LEU A 732 21.04 6.68 -21.21
N SER A 733 22.33 6.49 -21.47
CA SER A 733 22.78 5.68 -22.62
C SER A 733 22.57 4.16 -22.40
N LEU A 734 22.31 3.74 -21.16
CA LEU A 734 21.99 2.34 -20.84
C LEU A 734 20.63 1.91 -21.38
N GLU A 735 20.49 0.61 -21.65
CA GLU A 735 19.25 0.00 -22.14
C GLU A 735 18.17 -0.01 -21.04
N THR A 736 16.88 0.00 -21.41
CA THR A 736 15.79 -0.09 -20.42
C THR A 736 15.54 -1.56 -20.06
N TYR A 737 15.44 -1.89 -18.77
CA TYR A 737 15.12 -3.24 -18.34
C TYR A 737 13.64 -3.54 -18.57
N GLU A 738 13.33 -4.41 -19.54
CA GLU A 738 11.95 -4.73 -19.96
C GLU A 738 11.18 -5.62 -18.95
N GLY A 739 11.87 -6.12 -17.92
CA GLY A 739 11.30 -6.88 -16.80
C GLY A 739 11.96 -8.24 -16.60
N THR A 740 11.52 -8.97 -15.58
CA THR A 740 12.08 -10.28 -15.21
C THR A 740 11.56 -11.44 -16.08
N PHE A 741 10.65 -11.19 -17.03
CA PHE A 741 9.97 -12.25 -17.77
C PHE A 741 10.95 -13.12 -18.55
N ASP A 742 11.79 -12.51 -19.38
CA ASP A 742 12.75 -13.24 -20.22
C ASP A 742 13.78 -13.99 -19.37
N ASP A 743 14.24 -13.36 -18.28
CA ASP A 743 15.23 -13.94 -17.37
C ASP A 743 14.66 -15.23 -16.68
N TYR A 744 13.38 -15.20 -16.24
CA TYR A 744 12.71 -16.42 -15.74
C TYR A 744 12.45 -17.44 -16.85
N ALA A 745 11.92 -17.00 -18.00
CA ALA A 745 11.57 -17.87 -19.12
C ALA A 745 12.78 -18.70 -19.56
N GLU A 746 13.94 -18.06 -19.66
CA GLU A 746 15.20 -18.67 -20.07
C GLU A 746 15.53 -19.89 -19.19
N ILE A 747 15.53 -19.71 -17.86
CA ILE A 747 15.92 -20.75 -16.91
C ILE A 747 14.81 -21.77 -16.67
N VAL A 748 13.54 -21.37 -16.68
CA VAL A 748 12.42 -22.30 -16.58
C VAL A 748 12.38 -23.22 -17.82
N LEU A 749 12.63 -22.69 -19.02
CA LEU A 749 12.78 -23.52 -20.23
C LEU A 749 13.98 -24.47 -20.14
N GLN A 750 15.08 -24.04 -19.52
CA GLN A 750 16.23 -24.91 -19.28
C GLN A 750 15.88 -26.06 -18.30
N MET A 751 15.11 -25.77 -17.25
CA MET A 751 14.61 -26.78 -16.31
C MET A 751 13.73 -27.85 -17.01
N GLY A 752 12.94 -27.46 -18.01
CA GLY A 752 12.22 -28.42 -18.85
C GLY A 752 13.14 -29.33 -19.66
N LEU A 753 14.26 -28.80 -20.18
CA LEU A 753 15.24 -29.64 -20.88
C LEU A 753 15.83 -30.71 -19.96
N VAL A 754 16.16 -30.33 -18.72
CA VAL A 754 16.68 -31.25 -17.70
C VAL A 754 15.65 -32.30 -17.30
N SER A 755 14.40 -31.89 -17.06
CA SER A 755 13.37 -32.80 -16.54
C SER A 755 12.75 -33.72 -17.60
N MET A 756 12.58 -33.25 -18.84
CA MET A 756 11.89 -33.99 -19.91
C MET A 756 12.82 -34.78 -20.84
N PHE A 757 14.06 -34.31 -21.06
CA PHE A 757 14.93 -34.84 -22.13
C PHE A 757 16.29 -35.36 -21.65
N ALA A 758 16.57 -35.36 -20.34
CA ALA A 758 17.85 -35.86 -19.80
C ALA A 758 18.09 -37.38 -20.02
N LEU A 759 17.05 -38.16 -20.34
CA LEU A 759 17.20 -39.55 -20.78
C LEU A 759 17.90 -39.69 -22.13
N GLY A 760 17.87 -38.64 -22.96
CA GLY A 760 18.62 -38.58 -24.22
C GLY A 760 20.12 -38.41 -24.01
N TRP A 761 20.50 -37.70 -22.96
CA TRP A 761 21.90 -37.46 -22.61
C TRP A 761 22.07 -37.11 -21.13
N TYR A 762 22.69 -38.01 -20.37
CA TYR A 762 22.78 -37.89 -18.91
C TYR A 762 23.68 -36.74 -18.40
N ALA A 763 24.47 -36.10 -19.27
CA ALA A 763 25.27 -34.93 -18.90
C ALA A 763 24.49 -33.61 -18.93
N VAL A 764 23.25 -33.60 -19.43
CA VAL A 764 22.39 -32.40 -19.50
C VAL A 764 22.29 -31.65 -18.16
N PRO A 765 22.04 -32.30 -16.99
CA PRO A 765 21.96 -31.57 -15.73
C PRO A 765 23.30 -30.92 -15.31
N ALA A 766 24.43 -31.50 -15.70
CA ALA A 766 25.76 -30.92 -15.40
C ALA A 766 26.04 -29.68 -16.27
N LEU A 767 25.65 -29.70 -17.55
CA LEU A 767 25.69 -28.51 -18.39
C LEU A 767 24.75 -27.43 -17.88
N ALA A 768 23.58 -27.83 -17.40
CA ALA A 768 22.61 -26.89 -16.88
C ALA A 768 23.12 -26.17 -15.61
N ILE A 769 23.89 -26.84 -14.74
CA ILE A 769 24.59 -26.19 -13.62
C ILE A 769 25.57 -25.13 -14.11
N LEU A 770 26.37 -25.44 -15.14
CA LEU A 770 27.35 -24.50 -15.67
C LEU A 770 26.68 -23.25 -16.25
N GLU A 771 25.57 -23.44 -16.97
CA GLU A 771 24.75 -22.36 -17.51
C GLU A 771 24.13 -21.51 -16.39
N VAL A 772 23.52 -22.11 -15.35
CA VAL A 772 22.97 -21.34 -14.21
C VAL A 772 24.06 -20.54 -13.49
N LEU A 773 25.24 -21.12 -13.27
CA LEU A 773 26.36 -20.41 -12.63
C LEU A 773 26.84 -19.21 -13.44
N LEU A 774 26.84 -19.32 -14.78
CA LEU A 774 27.15 -18.21 -15.68
C LEU A 774 26.01 -17.18 -15.64
N GLN A 775 24.76 -17.62 -15.72
CA GLN A 775 23.58 -16.77 -15.77
C GLN A 775 23.47 -15.87 -14.54
N ILE A 776 23.67 -16.41 -13.33
CA ILE A 776 23.66 -15.61 -12.08
C ILE A 776 24.56 -14.38 -12.20
N ARG A 777 25.68 -14.49 -12.92
CA ARG A 777 26.67 -13.40 -13.08
C ARG A 777 26.36 -12.50 -14.26
N VAL A 778 25.91 -13.07 -15.37
CA VAL A 778 25.48 -12.32 -16.56
C VAL A 778 24.30 -11.41 -16.20
N ASP A 779 23.29 -11.93 -15.52
CA ASP A 779 22.11 -11.14 -15.12
C ASP A 779 22.47 -10.08 -14.09
N ALA A 780 23.34 -10.42 -13.12
CA ALA A 780 23.84 -9.45 -12.15
C ALA A 780 24.62 -8.31 -12.83
N TYR A 781 25.42 -8.61 -13.85
CA TYR A 781 26.16 -7.63 -14.63
C TYR A 781 25.23 -6.79 -15.53
N LYS A 782 24.28 -7.42 -16.22
CA LYS A 782 23.23 -6.76 -17.01
C LYS A 782 22.51 -5.71 -16.18
N LEU A 783 22.02 -6.07 -14.99
CA LEU A 783 21.29 -5.19 -14.07
C LEU A 783 22.11 -4.05 -13.46
N THR A 784 23.44 -4.18 -13.40
CA THR A 784 24.31 -3.21 -12.72
C THR A 784 25.10 -2.30 -13.66
N ALA A 785 25.38 -2.75 -14.89
CA ALA A 785 26.22 -2.03 -15.85
C ALA A 785 25.60 -1.80 -17.23
N GLN A 786 24.62 -2.59 -17.68
CA GLN A 786 24.07 -2.49 -19.04
C GLN A 786 22.68 -1.87 -19.09
N THR A 787 21.89 -2.07 -18.04
CA THR A 787 20.52 -1.56 -17.97
C THR A 787 20.39 -0.44 -16.96
N ARG A 788 19.46 0.47 -17.23
CA ARG A 788 18.98 1.46 -16.26
C ARG A 788 18.34 0.77 -15.06
N ARG A 789 18.33 1.45 -13.91
CA ARG A 789 17.77 0.89 -12.68
C ARG A 789 16.26 0.62 -12.86
N PRO A 790 15.79 -0.62 -12.66
CA PRO A 790 14.37 -0.91 -12.65
C PRO A 790 13.69 -0.35 -11.41
N ASP A 791 12.42 -0.01 -11.53
CA ASP A 791 11.61 0.43 -10.40
C ASP A 791 11.44 -0.71 -9.38
N PRO A 792 11.67 -0.46 -8.08
CA PRO A 792 11.57 -1.50 -7.07
C PRO A 792 10.11 -1.90 -6.86
N MET A 793 9.77 -3.16 -7.11
CA MET A 793 8.43 -3.70 -6.90
C MET A 793 8.43 -4.72 -5.74
N PRO A 794 7.51 -4.59 -4.77
CA PRO A 794 7.25 -5.64 -3.79
C PRO A 794 6.68 -6.89 -4.49
N ALA A 795 7.01 -8.07 -3.97
CA ALA A 795 6.48 -9.35 -4.42
C ALA A 795 6.41 -10.32 -3.24
N GLU A 796 5.31 -11.07 -3.16
CA GLU A 796 5.12 -12.14 -2.17
C GLU A 796 5.67 -13.47 -2.67
N SER A 797 5.38 -13.79 -3.93
CA SER A 797 5.73 -15.04 -4.58
C SER A 797 6.33 -14.81 -5.96
N VAL A 798 6.84 -15.88 -6.58
CA VAL A 798 7.28 -15.86 -7.99
C VAL A 798 6.07 -15.72 -8.94
N GLY A 799 4.84 -15.75 -8.42
CA GLY A 799 3.61 -15.69 -9.20
C GLY A 799 3.38 -16.94 -10.05
N SER A 800 2.86 -16.74 -11.26
CA SER A 800 2.51 -17.82 -12.21
C SER A 800 3.68 -18.76 -12.56
N TRP A 801 4.93 -18.32 -12.39
CA TRP A 801 6.10 -19.15 -12.64
C TRP A 801 6.12 -20.42 -11.79
N GLY A 802 5.61 -20.37 -10.55
CA GLY A 802 5.48 -21.56 -9.71
C GLY A 802 4.56 -22.62 -10.34
N LEU A 803 3.39 -22.20 -10.84
CA LEU A 803 2.45 -23.07 -11.56
C LEU A 803 3.08 -23.62 -12.85
N LEU A 804 3.82 -22.79 -13.58
CA LEU A 804 4.51 -23.21 -14.80
C LEU A 804 5.57 -24.28 -14.51
N MET A 805 6.39 -24.10 -13.48
CA MET A 805 7.38 -25.10 -13.07
C MET A 805 6.75 -26.44 -12.70
N GLU A 806 5.61 -26.41 -11.99
CA GLU A 806 4.84 -27.62 -11.66
C GLU A 806 4.29 -28.30 -12.92
N SER A 807 3.73 -27.52 -13.84
CA SER A 807 3.20 -28.03 -15.12
C SER A 807 4.29 -28.70 -15.96
N MET A 808 5.51 -28.17 -15.95
CA MET A 808 6.66 -28.78 -16.61
C MET A 808 7.09 -30.08 -15.92
N GLY A 809 7.08 -30.10 -14.59
CA GLY A 809 7.31 -31.31 -13.82
C GLY A 809 6.25 -32.40 -14.07
N LEU A 810 5.02 -32.02 -14.46
CA LEU A 810 3.99 -32.95 -14.90
C LEU A 810 4.24 -33.44 -16.33
N LEU A 811 4.52 -32.53 -17.26
CA LEU A 811 4.87 -32.86 -18.65
C LEU A 811 6.10 -33.78 -18.75
N ALA A 812 7.06 -33.64 -17.83
CA ALA A 812 8.23 -34.51 -17.72
C ALA A 812 7.88 -35.99 -17.47
N VAL A 813 6.77 -36.29 -16.78
CA VAL A 813 6.32 -37.68 -16.58
C VAL A 813 5.98 -38.33 -17.92
N TYR A 814 5.18 -37.63 -18.74
CA TYR A 814 4.79 -38.10 -20.07
C TYR A 814 5.97 -38.18 -21.02
N ALA A 815 6.86 -37.19 -20.97
CA ALA A 815 8.04 -37.16 -21.83
C ALA A 815 8.99 -38.32 -21.54
N ASN A 816 9.33 -38.54 -20.27
CA ASN A 816 10.23 -39.61 -19.86
C ASN A 816 9.64 -41.01 -20.17
N ALA A 817 8.35 -41.22 -19.89
CA ALA A 817 7.66 -42.47 -20.27
C ALA A 817 7.63 -42.66 -21.80
N GLY A 818 7.42 -41.56 -22.54
CA GLY A 818 7.43 -41.55 -24.00
C GLY A 818 8.77 -41.96 -24.59
N ILE A 819 9.88 -41.42 -24.07
CA ILE A 819 11.24 -41.75 -24.55
C ILE A 819 11.54 -43.24 -24.33
N ILE A 820 11.22 -43.77 -23.14
CA ILE A 820 11.48 -45.18 -22.78
C ILE A 820 10.70 -46.14 -23.69
N VAL A 821 9.44 -45.84 -24.02
CA VAL A 821 8.57 -46.76 -24.79
C VAL A 821 8.69 -46.56 -26.30
N PHE A 822 8.79 -45.31 -26.75
CA PHE A 822 8.74 -44.97 -28.16
C PHE A 822 10.12 -44.86 -28.82
N THR A 823 11.11 -44.37 -28.09
CA THR A 823 12.44 -44.05 -28.63
C THR A 823 13.46 -45.17 -28.38
N THR A 824 13.51 -45.72 -27.16
CA THR A 824 14.48 -46.77 -26.78
C THR A 824 14.13 -48.14 -27.36
N ARG A 825 15.15 -48.98 -27.65
CA ARG A 825 14.99 -50.35 -28.18
C ARG A 825 14.28 -51.35 -27.23
N SER A 826 14.16 -51.03 -25.95
CA SER A 826 13.65 -51.95 -24.91
C SER A 826 12.26 -52.52 -25.20
N PHE A 827 11.40 -51.79 -25.92
CA PHE A 827 10.04 -52.24 -26.28
C PHE A 827 9.73 -52.14 -27.78
N GLN A 828 10.72 -51.94 -28.65
CA GLN A 828 10.49 -51.80 -30.10
C GLN A 828 9.98 -53.09 -30.76
N ASN A 829 10.33 -54.26 -30.21
CA ASN A 829 9.90 -55.56 -30.72
C ASN A 829 8.42 -55.91 -30.39
N ARG A 830 7.70 -55.04 -29.68
CA ARG A 830 6.29 -55.23 -29.27
C ARG A 830 5.32 -54.56 -30.23
N SER A 831 4.09 -55.04 -30.28
CA SER A 831 3.03 -54.41 -31.08
C SER A 831 2.71 -52.99 -30.58
N ILE A 832 2.18 -52.12 -31.45
CA ILE A 832 1.88 -50.74 -31.06
C ILE A 832 0.86 -50.64 -29.92
N LEU A 833 -0.09 -51.58 -29.85
CA LEU A 833 -1.07 -51.67 -28.78
C LEU A 833 -0.40 -52.01 -27.44
N GLU A 834 0.48 -53.00 -27.42
CA GLU A 834 1.27 -53.35 -26.23
C GLU A 834 2.13 -52.18 -25.76
N ARG A 835 2.75 -51.43 -26.69
CA ARG A 835 3.54 -50.23 -26.38
C ARG A 835 2.67 -49.14 -25.74
N LEU A 836 1.48 -48.87 -26.28
CA LEU A 836 0.55 -47.91 -25.69
C LEU A 836 0.10 -48.33 -24.27
N LEU A 837 -0.18 -49.62 -24.05
CA LEU A 837 -0.52 -50.11 -22.71
C LEU A 837 0.64 -49.94 -21.72
N ILE A 838 1.87 -50.24 -22.14
CA ILE A 838 3.07 -50.04 -21.31
C ILE A 838 3.30 -48.55 -21.03
N PHE A 839 3.09 -47.68 -22.02
CA PHE A 839 3.19 -46.23 -21.84
C PHE A 839 2.22 -45.74 -20.77
N PHE A 840 0.94 -46.06 -20.88
CA PHE A 840 -0.05 -45.67 -19.87
C PHE A 840 0.27 -46.29 -18.49
N ALA A 841 0.72 -47.55 -18.44
CA ALA A 841 1.09 -48.17 -17.17
C ALA A 841 2.28 -47.46 -16.49
N LEU A 842 3.34 -47.13 -17.25
CA LEU A 842 4.51 -46.41 -16.73
C LEU A 842 4.16 -44.98 -16.31
N GLU A 843 3.31 -44.31 -17.08
CA GLU A 843 2.79 -42.98 -16.77
C GLU A 843 2.03 -42.99 -15.43
N GLN A 844 1.07 -43.90 -15.25
CA GLN A 844 0.30 -43.98 -13.99
C GLN A 844 1.20 -44.29 -12.80
N VAL A 845 2.20 -45.17 -12.95
CA VAL A 845 3.18 -45.47 -11.88
C VAL A 845 4.00 -44.23 -11.52
N ALA A 846 4.50 -43.49 -12.52
CA ALA A 846 5.28 -42.28 -12.29
C ALA A 846 4.43 -41.14 -11.68
N LEU A 847 3.17 -40.98 -12.10
CA LEU A 847 2.23 -40.03 -11.50
C LEU A 847 1.92 -40.36 -10.03
N VAL A 848 1.65 -41.63 -9.72
CA VAL A 848 1.44 -42.08 -8.34
C VAL A 848 2.69 -41.82 -7.50
N LEU A 849 3.87 -42.09 -8.03
CA LEU A 849 5.13 -41.80 -7.33
C LEU A 849 5.30 -40.30 -7.06
N LYS A 850 5.03 -39.45 -8.06
CA LYS A 850 5.06 -37.99 -7.91
C LYS A 850 4.07 -37.54 -6.83
N PHE A 851 2.84 -38.06 -6.84
CA PHE A 851 1.83 -37.76 -5.84
C PHE A 851 2.26 -38.18 -4.43
N ILE A 852 2.86 -39.36 -4.28
CA ILE A 852 3.40 -39.83 -3.00
C ILE A 852 4.51 -38.88 -2.50
N THR A 853 5.40 -38.41 -3.39
CA THR A 853 6.45 -37.47 -2.99
C THR A 853 5.90 -36.10 -2.58
N HIS A 854 4.84 -35.60 -3.23
CA HIS A 854 4.14 -34.39 -2.80
C HIS A 854 3.49 -34.60 -1.42
N ALA A 855 2.71 -35.68 -1.25
CA ALA A 855 2.03 -35.98 0.00
C ALA A 855 2.96 -36.31 1.19
N ALA A 856 4.23 -36.61 0.93
CA ALA A 856 5.22 -36.88 1.97
C ALA A 856 5.85 -35.62 2.57
N ILE A 857 5.68 -34.46 1.92
CA ILE A 857 6.23 -33.18 2.36
C ILE A 857 5.04 -32.32 2.83
N ASP A 858 5.08 -31.84 4.07
CA ASP A 858 4.05 -30.92 4.56
C ASP A 858 4.19 -29.55 3.86
N ASP A 859 3.11 -29.05 3.24
CA ASP A 859 3.05 -27.76 2.52
C ASP A 859 3.55 -26.57 3.35
N VAL A 860 3.40 -26.63 4.69
CA VAL A 860 3.87 -25.60 5.63
C VAL A 860 4.55 -26.28 6.81
N PRO A 861 5.89 -26.24 6.91
CA PRO A 861 6.62 -26.75 8.06
C PRO A 861 6.15 -26.07 9.35
N THR A 862 6.10 -26.82 10.46
CA THR A 862 5.65 -26.32 11.77
C THR A 862 6.36 -25.00 12.15
N ARG A 863 7.67 -24.93 11.93
CA ARG A 863 8.48 -23.73 12.22
C ARG A 863 8.01 -22.49 11.47
N LEU A 864 7.64 -22.62 10.20
CA LEU A 864 7.17 -21.49 9.38
C LEU A 864 5.80 -20.99 9.87
N SER A 865 4.90 -21.90 10.22
CA SER A 865 3.60 -21.55 10.80
C SER A 865 3.75 -20.82 12.15
N ASP A 866 4.69 -21.26 12.98
CA ASP A 866 5.00 -20.63 14.26
C ASP A 866 5.55 -19.21 14.08
N LEU A 867 6.42 -19.00 13.08
CA LEU A 867 6.95 -17.68 12.76
C LEU A 867 5.90 -16.71 12.24
N LYS A 868 4.98 -17.17 11.37
CA LYS A 868 3.84 -16.35 10.89
C LYS A 868 2.95 -15.93 12.06
N ARG A 869 2.57 -16.87 12.92
CA ARG A 869 1.77 -16.60 14.13
C ARG A 869 2.45 -15.63 15.08
N ARG A 870 3.76 -15.77 15.29
CA ARG A 870 4.54 -14.83 16.10
C ARG A 870 4.52 -13.42 15.49
N ASN A 871 4.70 -13.29 14.18
CA ASN A 871 4.62 -11.99 13.52
C ASN A 871 3.28 -11.31 13.82
N ASP A 872 2.16 -12.02 13.62
CA ASP A 872 0.82 -11.48 13.90
C ASP A 872 0.66 -11.08 15.38
N TYR A 873 1.13 -11.93 16.30
CA TYR A 873 1.10 -11.65 17.74
C TYR A 873 1.89 -10.40 18.13
N VAL A 874 3.12 -10.25 17.64
CA VAL A 874 3.99 -9.10 17.94
C VAL A 874 3.37 -7.81 17.41
N VAL A 875 2.81 -7.83 16.20
CA VAL A 875 2.12 -6.68 15.61
C VAL A 875 0.92 -6.27 16.45
N VAL A 876 0.04 -7.22 16.80
CA VAL A 876 -1.15 -6.97 17.63
C VAL A 876 -0.75 -6.40 18.99
N ARG A 877 0.26 -6.98 19.65
CA ARG A 877 0.71 -6.55 20.97
C ARG A 877 1.18 -5.09 20.99
N HIS A 878 1.98 -4.67 20.02
CA HIS A 878 2.58 -3.34 20.02
C HIS A 878 1.70 -2.26 19.38
N LYS A 879 0.79 -2.61 18.46
CA LYS A 879 -0.10 -1.65 17.80
C LYS A 879 -1.49 -1.52 18.42
N ILE A 880 -2.06 -2.61 18.96
CA ILE A 880 -3.49 -2.67 19.31
C ILE A 880 -3.71 -2.52 20.82
N ALA A 881 -2.72 -2.88 21.66
CA ALA A 881 -2.82 -2.68 23.10
C ALA A 881 -2.64 -1.19 23.45
N VAL A 882 -3.75 -0.52 23.78
CA VAL A 882 -3.72 0.78 24.47
C VAL A 882 -3.21 0.52 25.88
N PHE A 883 -2.06 1.10 26.23
CA PHE A 883 -1.69 1.27 27.64
C PHE A 883 -2.68 2.29 28.22
N ASP A 884 -3.63 1.84 29.04
CA ASP A 884 -4.47 2.70 29.85
C ASP A 884 -3.58 3.32 30.94
N ASP A 885 -2.93 4.46 30.62
CA ASP A 885 -2.06 5.22 31.55
C ASP A 885 -2.78 6.42 32.19
N ASP A 886 -4.12 6.49 32.18
CA ASP A 886 -4.89 7.67 32.64
C ASP A 886 -5.74 7.46 33.92
N ASP A 887 -5.54 6.37 34.70
CA ASP A 887 -6.38 6.10 35.90
C ASP A 887 -5.68 6.36 37.27
N ASP A 888 -4.50 6.99 37.31
CA ASP A 888 -3.84 7.34 38.58
C ASP A 888 -3.51 8.84 38.66
N ASP A 889 -4.52 9.68 38.86
CA ASP A 889 -4.39 10.95 39.59
C ASP A 889 -5.82 11.43 39.97
N ASP A 890 -6.01 11.76 41.25
CA ASP A 890 -7.21 12.29 41.92
C ASP A 890 -8.16 11.28 42.59
N ASP A 891 -7.75 10.71 43.72
CA ASP A 891 -8.68 10.36 44.83
C ASP A 891 -7.91 10.18 46.16
N ASP A 892 -7.35 11.28 46.69
CA ASP A 892 -6.98 11.38 48.10
C ASP A 892 -7.99 12.32 48.80
N ASP A 893 -8.99 11.74 49.46
CA ASP A 893 -9.55 12.35 50.67
C ASP A 893 -10.29 11.31 51.54
N ASP A 894 -9.96 11.35 52.84
CA ASP A 894 -10.74 10.89 53.98
C ASP A 894 -11.08 9.38 54.13
N ARG A 895 -10.27 8.68 54.96
CA ARG A 895 -10.72 8.31 56.32
C ARG A 895 -9.65 7.60 57.16
N SER A 896 -9.35 8.27 58.28
CA SER A 896 -8.72 7.78 59.50
C SER A 896 -9.45 6.59 60.15
N GLY A 897 -8.70 5.65 60.74
CA GLY A 897 -9.19 4.95 61.94
C GLY A 897 -8.76 3.49 62.14
N GLY A 898 -7.56 3.30 62.70
CA GLY A 898 -7.24 2.47 63.87
C GLY A 898 -7.71 1.01 64.02
N GLY A 899 -6.76 0.14 64.40
CA GLY A 899 -7.01 -0.96 65.35
C GLY A 899 -6.23 -2.24 65.07
N GLY A 900 -5.24 -2.56 65.91
CA GLY A 900 -4.37 -3.73 65.76
C GLY A 900 -4.95 -5.08 66.23
N GLY A 901 -4.18 -6.16 66.07
CA GLY A 901 -4.54 -7.48 66.59
C GLY A 901 -3.75 -8.67 66.02
N GLU A 902 -2.65 -8.98 66.68
CA GLU A 902 -1.72 -10.14 66.68
C GLU A 902 -2.12 -11.53 66.11
N ALA A 903 -1.19 -12.05 65.28
CA ALA A 903 -0.49 -13.35 65.30
C ALA A 903 -1.18 -14.68 65.71
N SER A 904 -1.18 -15.66 64.78
CA SER A 904 -0.67 -17.05 64.96
C SER A 904 -0.76 -17.88 63.65
N GLY A 905 0.36 -18.45 63.18
CA GLY A 905 0.47 -19.28 61.96
C GLY A 905 0.23 -20.79 62.19
N PRO A 906 0.88 -21.72 61.48
CA PRO A 906 1.31 -21.76 60.07
C PRO A 906 0.70 -22.97 59.31
N GLY A 907 0.52 -22.86 57.99
CA GLY A 907 0.13 -24.01 57.17
C GLY A 907 -0.10 -23.65 55.70
N ASP A 908 0.77 -24.19 54.85
CA ASP A 908 0.56 -24.45 53.42
C ASP A 908 0.37 -23.24 52.50
N ARG A 909 1.50 -22.72 52.00
CA ARG A 909 1.57 -21.84 50.82
C ARG A 909 1.98 -22.66 49.60
N GLU A 910 0.99 -23.27 48.96
CA GLU A 910 0.98 -23.50 47.52
C GLU A 910 -0.31 -22.85 46.99
N ASP A 911 -0.24 -22.28 45.78
CA ASP A 911 -1.38 -21.82 44.97
C ASP A 911 -2.00 -20.43 45.23
N VAL A 912 -1.24 -19.33 45.10
CA VAL A 912 -1.80 -18.05 44.58
C VAL A 912 -0.73 -17.25 43.81
N ALA A 913 -0.43 -17.63 42.57
CA ALA A 913 0.35 -16.80 41.64
C ALA A 913 -0.02 -17.05 40.16
N ALA A 914 -1.31 -17.32 39.89
CA ALA A 914 -1.83 -17.53 38.55
C ALA A 914 -3.12 -16.71 38.34
N SER A 915 -2.99 -15.38 38.31
CA SER A 915 -4.05 -14.51 37.76
C SER A 915 -3.48 -13.13 37.41
N ARG A 916 -2.57 -13.11 36.44
CA ARG A 916 -2.16 -11.89 35.71
C ARG A 916 -1.35 -12.34 34.50
N GLY A 917 -2.04 -12.67 33.42
CA GLY A 917 -1.41 -13.10 32.18
C GLY A 917 -2.38 -13.83 31.26
N ALA A 918 -3.17 -13.05 30.53
CA ALA A 918 -3.73 -13.33 29.21
C ALA A 918 -4.76 -12.23 28.93
N ILE A 919 -4.38 -11.23 28.15
CA ILE A 919 -5.35 -10.35 27.51
C ILE A 919 -5.69 -11.07 26.19
N ASP A 920 -6.92 -11.56 26.11
CA ASP A 920 -7.43 -12.36 25.00
C ASP A 920 -7.32 -11.62 23.66
N SER A 921 -6.77 -12.32 22.68
CA SER A 921 -6.67 -11.96 21.26
C SER A 921 -8.00 -12.07 20.50
N ASP A 922 -9.13 -12.26 21.18
CA ASP A 922 -10.40 -12.69 20.56
C ASP A 922 -11.42 -11.58 20.31
N LEU A 923 -11.03 -10.30 20.44
CA LEU A 923 -11.91 -9.17 20.11
C LEU A 923 -12.12 -8.94 18.59
N LEU A 924 -11.71 -9.86 17.72
CA LEU A 924 -11.84 -9.76 16.27
C LEU A 924 -12.60 -10.89 15.56
N SER A 925 -13.30 -11.80 16.28
CA SER A 925 -14.23 -12.72 15.60
C SER A 925 -15.57 -12.87 16.33
N VAL A 926 -16.61 -12.22 15.81
CA VAL A 926 -18.01 -12.34 16.28
C VAL A 926 -18.64 -13.67 15.82
N ALA A 927 -17.91 -14.79 15.80
CA ALA A 927 -18.45 -16.05 15.25
C ALA A 927 -17.89 -17.35 15.83
N ALA A 928 -17.71 -17.48 17.15
CA ALA A 928 -17.67 -18.79 17.81
C ALA A 928 -17.88 -18.68 19.33
N LEU A 929 -19.13 -18.77 19.79
CA LEU A 929 -19.46 -18.95 21.20
C LEU A 929 -20.02 -20.36 21.44
N ARG A 930 -19.36 -21.14 22.30
CA ARG A 930 -19.97 -22.18 23.15
C ARG A 930 -19.10 -22.30 24.41
N VAL A 931 -19.38 -21.58 25.50
CA VAL A 931 -20.43 -21.78 26.54
C VAL A 931 -20.27 -23.13 27.25
N ASP A 932 -19.49 -23.12 28.34
CA ASP A 932 -19.77 -23.97 29.50
C ASP A 932 -21.20 -23.69 29.97
N LYS A 933 -21.93 -24.74 30.39
CA LYS A 933 -23.37 -24.66 30.72
C LYS A 933 -23.66 -23.54 31.73
N LEU A 934 -24.19 -22.42 31.23
CA LEU A 934 -24.70 -21.32 32.03
C LEU A 934 -25.85 -21.84 32.89
N THR A 935 -25.96 -21.34 34.12
CA THR A 935 -27.12 -21.67 34.97
C THR A 935 -28.40 -21.11 34.34
N LYS A 936 -29.55 -21.78 34.49
CA LYS A 936 -30.86 -21.28 33.98
C LYS A 936 -31.16 -19.82 34.37
N PHE A 937 -30.64 -19.39 35.52
CA PHE A 937 -30.73 -18.01 36.00
C PHE A 937 -29.92 -17.03 35.15
N GLN A 938 -28.67 -17.38 34.81
CA GLN A 938 -27.82 -16.58 33.95
C GLN A 938 -28.31 -16.55 32.50
N GLU A 939 -28.89 -17.65 32.01
CA GLU A 939 -29.50 -17.70 30.67
C GLU A 939 -30.66 -16.68 30.54
N ARG A 940 -31.53 -16.57 31.55
CA ARG A 940 -32.63 -15.59 31.55
C ARG A 940 -32.12 -14.15 31.65
N ARG A 941 -31.08 -13.88 32.46
CA ARG A 941 -30.44 -12.55 32.53
C ARG A 941 -29.76 -12.19 31.20
N LEU A 942 -29.08 -13.15 30.58
CA LEU A 942 -28.47 -12.99 29.26
C LEU A 942 -29.52 -12.71 28.19
N GLU A 943 -30.66 -13.40 28.22
CA GLU A 943 -31.76 -13.17 27.29
C GLU A 943 -32.36 -11.77 27.46
N PHE A 944 -32.55 -11.30 28.70
CA PHE A 944 -33.00 -9.94 28.99
C PHE A 944 -32.05 -8.89 28.39
N LEU A 945 -30.74 -9.02 28.64
CA LEU A 945 -29.74 -8.07 28.11
C LEU A 945 -29.69 -8.11 26.58
N ARG A 946 -29.78 -9.29 25.95
CA ARG A 946 -29.83 -9.43 24.49
C ARG A 946 -31.07 -8.76 23.89
N ARG A 947 -32.25 -8.92 24.50
CA ARG A 947 -33.49 -8.24 24.06
C ARG A 947 -33.37 -6.72 24.21
N ARG A 948 -32.75 -6.23 25.28
CA ARG A 948 -32.49 -4.81 25.47
C ARG A 948 -31.53 -4.26 24.43
N LEU A 949 -30.44 -4.99 24.14
CA LEU A 949 -29.46 -4.62 23.12
C LEU A 949 -30.11 -4.52 21.72
N LEU A 950 -30.95 -5.49 21.34
CA LEU A 950 -31.72 -5.44 20.09
C LEU A 950 -32.66 -4.22 20.01
N THR A 951 -33.26 -3.83 21.13
CA THR A 951 -34.14 -2.66 21.20
C THR A 951 -33.32 -1.37 21.01
N VAL A 952 -32.18 -1.26 21.71
CA VAL A 952 -31.25 -0.14 21.59
C VAL A 952 -30.74 0.00 20.15
N ASP A 953 -30.35 -1.10 19.50
CA ASP A 953 -29.91 -1.10 18.09
C ASP A 953 -31.00 -0.64 17.12
N LYS A 954 -32.24 -1.07 17.35
CA LYS A 954 -33.39 -0.63 16.55
C LYS A 954 -33.62 0.87 16.70
N ASP A 955 -33.53 1.38 17.93
CA ASP A 955 -33.69 2.81 18.23
C ASP A 955 -32.53 3.64 17.67
N LEU A 956 -31.29 3.13 17.71
CA LEU A 956 -30.11 3.75 17.12
C LEU A 956 -30.25 3.88 15.60
N ASN A 957 -30.71 2.83 14.93
CA ASN A 957 -30.95 2.83 13.49
C ASN A 957 -32.08 3.80 13.10
N LEU A 958 -33.16 3.83 13.90
CA LEU A 958 -34.24 4.79 13.71
C LEU A 958 -33.74 6.23 13.87
N LEU A 959 -32.99 6.53 14.93
CA LEU A 959 -32.45 7.87 15.17
C LEU A 959 -31.41 8.28 14.13
N ARG A 960 -30.56 7.37 13.65
CA ARG A 960 -29.64 7.62 12.53
C ARG A 960 -30.40 7.95 11.24
N SER A 961 -31.53 7.30 10.99
CA SER A 961 -32.39 7.63 9.84
C SER A 961 -33.01 9.02 9.98
N GLN A 962 -33.52 9.35 11.18
CA GLN A 962 -34.07 10.67 11.50
C GLN A 962 -33.00 11.76 11.43
N TYR A 963 -31.78 11.48 11.88
CA TYR A 963 -30.62 12.37 11.77
C TYR A 963 -30.30 12.69 10.31
N LYS A 964 -30.26 11.68 9.43
CA LYS A 964 -30.05 11.89 7.99
C LYS A 964 -31.15 12.75 7.36
N VAL A 965 -32.41 12.55 7.78
CA VAL A 965 -33.54 13.38 7.32
C VAL A 965 -33.42 14.82 7.85
N ALA A 966 -33.02 15.00 9.11
CA ALA A 966 -32.80 16.32 9.71
C ALA A 966 -31.66 17.07 8.99
N CYS A 967 -30.52 16.44 8.74
CA CYS A 967 -29.39 17.04 8.02
C CYS A 967 -29.71 17.40 6.55
N ARG A 968 -30.76 16.81 5.95
CA ARG A 968 -31.25 17.23 4.63
C ARG A 968 -32.07 18.53 4.71
N ALA A 969 -32.72 18.80 5.83
CA ALA A 969 -33.62 19.93 6.02
C ALA A 969 -32.95 21.15 6.67
N GLU A 970 -32.03 20.95 7.61
CA GLU A 970 -31.36 22.00 8.37
C GLU A 970 -29.82 21.85 8.35
N ILE A 971 -29.12 22.98 8.47
CA ILE A 971 -27.67 23.06 8.67
C ILE A 971 -27.46 23.66 10.07
N PHE A 972 -26.88 22.89 10.98
CA PHE A 972 -26.51 23.39 12.30
C PHE A 972 -25.15 24.10 12.24
N ARG A 973 -25.09 25.34 12.73
CA ARG A 973 -23.85 26.12 12.84
C ARG A 973 -23.41 26.20 14.30
N GLU A 974 -22.33 25.50 14.63
CA GLU A 974 -21.79 25.41 16.00
C GLU A 974 -21.28 26.76 16.53
N ASP A 975 -20.76 27.62 15.64
CA ASP A 975 -20.27 28.96 15.94
C ASP A 975 -21.36 29.92 16.45
N LEU A 976 -22.60 29.75 15.96
CA LEU A 976 -23.73 30.62 16.28
C LEU A 976 -24.75 29.97 17.22
N GLY A 977 -24.65 28.65 17.45
CA GLY A 977 -25.58 27.88 18.26
C GLY A 977 -27.01 27.85 17.70
N VAL A 978 -27.19 28.05 16.38
CA VAL A 978 -28.49 28.11 15.71
C VAL A 978 -28.45 27.29 14.42
N SER A 979 -29.55 26.61 14.08
CA SER A 979 -29.69 25.94 12.79
C SER A 979 -30.38 26.81 11.74
N TYR A 980 -30.02 26.61 10.48
CA TYR A 980 -30.58 27.30 9.32
C TYR A 980 -31.31 26.33 8.42
N SER A 981 -32.42 26.74 7.81
CA SER A 981 -33.09 25.96 6.78
C SER A 981 -32.20 25.82 5.55
N ARG A 982 -32.06 24.61 5.00
CA ARG A 982 -31.23 24.37 3.80
C ARG A 982 -31.87 24.93 2.52
N LYS A 983 -33.21 25.09 2.51
CA LYS A 983 -33.96 25.69 1.39
C LYS A 983 -33.92 27.21 1.39
N GLU A 984 -33.87 27.82 2.58
CA GLU A 984 -33.85 29.26 2.79
C GLU A 984 -32.75 29.61 3.80
N PRO A 985 -31.51 29.89 3.33
CA PRO A 985 -30.34 30.04 4.20
C PRO A 985 -30.42 31.24 5.16
N ASP A 986 -31.32 32.21 4.90
CA ASP A 986 -31.57 33.36 5.78
C ASP A 986 -32.59 33.06 6.89
N LEU A 987 -33.26 31.91 6.83
CA LEU A 987 -34.26 31.49 7.81
C LEU A 987 -33.63 30.62 8.90
N ALA A 988 -33.24 31.27 9.99
CA ALA A 988 -32.80 30.61 11.23
C ALA A 988 -33.98 29.93 11.95
N LEU A 989 -33.78 28.69 12.40
CA LEU A 989 -34.81 27.84 13.00
C LEU A 989 -34.69 27.81 14.53
N GLY A 990 -34.85 28.96 15.18
CA GLY A 990 -35.00 29.06 16.64
C GLY A 990 -36.47 29.19 17.07
N LEU A 991 -36.92 28.33 17.99
CA LEU A 991 -38.24 28.34 18.62
C LEU A 991 -38.10 28.49 20.13
N LEU A 992 -38.67 29.56 20.67
CA LEU A 992 -38.79 29.77 22.11
C LEU A 992 -40.25 29.63 22.52
N THR A 993 -40.54 28.64 23.36
CA THR A 993 -41.84 28.49 24.01
C THR A 993 -41.74 29.02 25.43
N VAL A 994 -42.46 30.10 25.74
CA VAL A 994 -42.48 30.69 27.10
C VAL A 994 -43.90 30.73 27.60
N THR A 995 -44.15 30.13 28.76
CA THR A 995 -45.42 30.23 29.48
C THR A 995 -45.26 31.20 30.63
N VAL A 996 -46.06 32.27 30.62
CA VAL A 996 -46.10 33.22 31.74
C VAL A 996 -47.17 32.73 32.71
N VAL A 997 -46.75 32.32 33.89
CA VAL A 997 -47.63 31.76 34.92
C VAL A 997 -48.27 32.90 35.70
N GLU A 998 -47.43 33.69 36.38
CA GLU A 998 -47.90 34.77 37.25
C GLU A 998 -46.88 35.88 37.44
N ALA A 999 -47.36 37.08 37.75
CA ALA A 999 -46.56 38.23 38.14
C ALA A 999 -46.97 38.70 39.54
N LEU A 1000 -45.98 38.92 40.40
CA LEU A 1000 -46.13 39.33 41.80
C LEU A 1000 -45.65 40.78 41.98
N GLY A 1001 -46.43 41.57 42.72
CA GLY A 1001 -46.04 42.94 43.13
C GLY A 1001 -46.07 44.00 42.02
N VAL A 1002 -46.98 43.91 41.06
CA VAL A 1002 -47.03 44.81 39.88
C VAL A 1002 -47.73 46.16 40.16
N GLY A 1003 -48.53 46.25 41.23
CA GLY A 1003 -49.20 47.49 41.67
C GLY A 1003 -48.54 48.13 42.89
N ARG A 1004 -48.45 49.46 42.93
CA ARG A 1004 -48.03 50.23 44.13
C ARG A 1004 -49.25 50.54 45.00
N PHE A 1005 -49.03 50.78 46.30
CA PHE A 1005 -50.09 51.26 47.21
C PHE A 1005 -50.69 52.61 46.74
N ASP A 1006 -49.86 53.47 46.14
CA ASP A 1006 -50.28 54.80 45.62
C ASP A 1006 -50.95 54.76 44.22
N ASP A 1007 -50.83 53.65 43.50
CA ASP A 1007 -51.35 53.51 42.13
C ASP A 1007 -51.72 52.03 41.85
N PRO A 1008 -52.81 51.54 42.45
CA PRO A 1008 -53.26 50.17 42.31
C PRO A 1008 -53.76 49.90 40.88
N VAL A 1009 -53.64 48.64 40.46
CA VAL A 1009 -54.19 48.19 39.16
C VAL A 1009 -55.71 48.26 39.26
N ARG A 1010 -56.32 49.27 38.61
CA ARG A 1010 -57.75 49.57 38.74
C ARG A 1010 -58.64 48.54 38.03
N ASP A 1011 -58.17 48.00 36.90
CA ASP A 1011 -58.87 46.94 36.17
C ASP A 1011 -57.89 45.82 35.75
N VAL A 1012 -58.04 44.65 36.38
CA VAL A 1012 -57.25 43.45 36.04
C VAL A 1012 -57.47 43.03 34.58
N LYS A 1013 -58.65 43.32 34.00
CA LYS A 1013 -58.95 43.00 32.59
C LYS A 1013 -58.23 43.91 31.59
N ALA A 1014 -57.60 44.99 32.06
CA ALA A 1014 -56.82 45.91 31.23
C ALA A 1014 -55.33 45.55 31.17
N VAL A 1015 -54.85 44.64 32.03
CA VAL A 1015 -53.41 44.30 32.10
C VAL A 1015 -53.06 43.15 31.18
N ARG A 1016 -52.05 43.35 30.32
CA ARG A 1016 -51.52 42.37 29.37
C ARG A 1016 -50.00 42.31 29.45
N VAL A 1017 -49.45 41.16 29.08
CA VAL A 1017 -48.01 40.94 28.91
C VAL A 1017 -47.70 40.96 27.41
N ILE A 1018 -46.70 41.74 27.02
CA ILE A 1018 -46.11 41.70 25.69
C ILE A 1018 -44.78 40.97 25.76
N ALA A 1019 -44.62 39.93 24.94
CA ALA A 1019 -43.38 39.21 24.79
C ALA A 1019 -42.75 39.52 23.42
N HIS A 1020 -41.50 40.00 23.41
CA HIS A 1020 -40.72 40.18 22.19
C HIS A 1020 -39.23 39.91 22.44
N VAL A 1021 -38.52 39.53 21.38
CA VAL A 1021 -37.09 39.19 21.43
C VAL A 1021 -36.28 40.39 20.96
N ARG A 1022 -35.22 40.77 21.69
CA ARG A 1022 -34.28 41.83 21.31
C ARG A 1022 -32.86 41.28 21.24
N ASP A 1023 -32.05 41.83 20.33
CA ASP A 1023 -30.62 41.60 20.35
C ASP A 1023 -30.00 42.21 21.62
N LEU A 1024 -28.95 41.59 22.16
CA LEU A 1024 -28.15 42.20 23.23
C LEU A 1024 -27.28 43.34 22.70
N ASP A 1025 -26.74 43.19 21.48
CA ASP A 1025 -25.76 44.13 20.93
C ASP A 1025 -26.41 45.33 20.22
N ASP A 1026 -27.57 45.12 19.57
CA ASP A 1026 -28.34 46.17 18.89
C ASP A 1026 -29.85 46.07 19.22
N PRO A 1027 -30.35 46.86 20.18
CA PRO A 1027 -31.75 46.80 20.61
C PRO A 1027 -32.75 47.26 19.53
N THR A 1028 -32.29 47.83 18.41
CA THR A 1028 -33.14 48.22 17.26
C THR A 1028 -33.25 47.13 16.20
N ALA A 1029 -32.37 46.12 16.22
CA ALA A 1029 -32.37 45.02 15.27
C ALA A 1029 -33.49 44.00 15.57
N SER A 1030 -34.24 43.62 14.54
CA SER A 1030 -35.28 42.59 14.64
C SER A 1030 -34.66 41.18 14.56
N VAL A 1031 -34.47 40.56 15.73
CA VAL A 1031 -33.85 39.23 15.90
C VAL A 1031 -34.88 38.11 16.09
N GLY A 1032 -36.16 38.45 16.19
CA GLY A 1032 -37.26 37.51 16.41
C GLY A 1032 -38.56 37.91 15.72
N PRO A 1033 -39.66 37.15 15.92
CA PRO A 1033 -40.97 37.48 15.38
C PRO A 1033 -41.53 38.78 15.99
N PRO A 1034 -42.56 39.39 15.36
CA PRO A 1034 -43.20 40.58 15.89
C PRO A 1034 -43.76 40.35 17.31
N PRO A 1035 -43.87 41.41 18.15
CA PRO A 1035 -44.31 41.29 19.55
C PRO A 1035 -45.66 40.58 19.69
N GLN A 1036 -45.72 39.60 20.59
CA GLN A 1036 -46.96 38.88 20.90
C GLN A 1036 -47.57 39.41 22.20
N VAL A 1037 -48.89 39.56 22.22
CA VAL A 1037 -49.65 40.15 23.34
C VAL A 1037 -50.50 39.07 24.02
N SER A 1038 -50.51 39.06 25.35
CA SER A 1038 -51.34 38.13 26.12
C SER A 1038 -52.83 38.50 26.09
N LYS A 1039 -53.66 37.50 26.42
CA LYS A 1039 -54.99 37.70 26.99
C LYS A 1039 -54.86 38.47 28.30
N PRO A 1040 -55.90 39.23 28.68
CA PRO A 1040 -55.86 39.99 29.91
C PRO A 1040 -55.72 39.09 31.14
N ALA A 1041 -55.07 39.60 32.18
CA ALA A 1041 -54.82 38.86 33.42
C ALA A 1041 -56.12 38.35 34.07
N ARG A 1042 -56.04 37.23 34.78
CA ARG A 1042 -57.13 36.69 35.60
C ARG A 1042 -56.87 36.97 37.07
N LYS A 1043 -57.93 37.29 37.83
CA LYS A 1043 -57.87 37.45 39.28
C LYS A 1043 -57.71 36.09 39.94
N HIS A 1044 -56.77 35.96 40.89
CA HIS A 1044 -56.63 34.75 41.69
C HIS A 1044 -57.86 34.56 42.59
N ARG A 1045 -58.40 33.33 42.67
CA ARG A 1045 -59.75 33.02 43.18
C ARG A 1045 -59.96 33.25 44.69
N GLN A 1046 -58.93 33.64 45.45
CA GLN A 1046 -58.93 33.77 46.91
C GLN A 1046 -58.63 35.18 47.47
N VAL A 1047 -58.63 36.25 46.67
CA VAL A 1047 -58.17 37.57 47.12
C VAL A 1047 -59.29 38.64 47.09
N THR A 1048 -59.43 39.42 48.17
CA THR A 1048 -60.37 40.54 48.36
C THR A 1048 -60.14 41.69 47.36
N GLU A 1049 -61.07 42.66 47.24
CA GLU A 1049 -60.94 43.79 46.29
C GLU A 1049 -59.83 44.80 46.64
N MET A 1050 -59.30 44.78 47.87
CA MET A 1050 -58.27 45.74 48.32
C MET A 1050 -56.82 45.39 47.90
N ASP A 1051 -56.55 44.17 47.43
CA ASP A 1051 -55.19 43.70 47.09
C ASP A 1051 -54.95 43.59 45.56
N ALA A 1052 -55.59 44.47 44.78
CA ALA A 1052 -55.52 44.50 43.32
C ALA A 1052 -54.13 44.96 42.82
N GLY A 1053 -53.17 44.03 42.85
CA GLY A 1053 -51.79 44.25 42.40
C GLY A 1053 -50.76 43.26 42.96
N GLU A 1054 -51.13 42.47 43.98
CA GLU A 1054 -50.19 41.53 44.63
C GLU A 1054 -49.87 40.30 43.78
N ARG A 1055 -50.86 39.75 43.06
CA ARG A 1055 -50.69 38.54 42.23
C ARG A 1055 -51.60 38.54 41.00
N LEU A 1056 -51.00 38.58 39.81
CA LEU A 1056 -51.67 38.52 38.51
C LEU A 1056 -51.35 37.19 37.83
N VAL A 1057 -52.37 36.41 37.47
CA VAL A 1057 -52.21 35.10 36.80
C VAL A 1057 -52.52 35.24 35.31
N PHE A 1058 -51.62 34.75 34.46
CA PHE A 1058 -51.75 34.81 33.00
C PHE A 1058 -51.97 33.43 32.36
N ASP A 1059 -51.29 32.39 32.85
CA ASP A 1059 -51.33 31.00 32.34
C ASP A 1059 -51.36 30.90 30.80
N GLN A 1060 -50.52 31.69 30.13
CA GLN A 1060 -50.49 31.74 28.67
C GLN A 1060 -49.11 31.40 28.11
N ALA A 1061 -49.11 30.50 27.13
CA ALA A 1061 -47.95 30.17 26.32
C ALA A 1061 -47.78 31.16 25.15
N PHE A 1062 -46.55 31.62 24.96
CA PHE A 1062 -46.05 32.34 23.80
C PHE A 1062 -45.12 31.43 23.02
N SER A 1063 -45.32 31.35 21.72
CA SER A 1063 -44.47 30.57 20.80
C SER A 1063 -43.78 31.55 19.86
N LEU A 1064 -42.51 31.82 20.11
CA LEU A 1064 -41.71 32.82 19.39
C LEU A 1064 -40.76 32.09 18.43
N ALA A 1065 -41.09 32.09 17.14
CA ALA A 1065 -40.24 31.64 16.04
C ALA A 1065 -40.49 32.52 14.81
N PRO A 1066 -39.47 32.78 13.96
CA PRO A 1066 -38.07 32.32 14.06
C PRO A 1066 -37.19 33.24 14.92
N ILE A 1067 -36.25 32.67 15.68
CA ILE A 1067 -35.19 33.41 16.41
C ILE A 1067 -33.87 33.27 15.67
N LYS A 1068 -33.22 34.41 15.39
CA LYS A 1068 -32.06 34.48 14.47
C LYS A 1068 -30.68 34.37 15.14
N LYS A 1069 -30.58 34.58 16.45
CA LYS A 1069 -29.31 34.55 17.19
C LYS A 1069 -29.51 33.92 18.58
N ALA A 1070 -28.52 33.17 19.05
CA ALA A 1070 -28.49 32.62 20.41
C ALA A 1070 -28.24 33.72 21.48
N ARG A 1071 -27.49 34.78 21.13
CA ARG A 1071 -27.19 35.92 22.02
C ARG A 1071 -28.30 36.98 22.06
N ALA A 1072 -29.56 36.55 22.01
CA ALA A 1072 -30.70 37.44 22.15
C ALA A 1072 -31.29 37.37 23.57
N SER A 1073 -32.13 38.34 23.91
CA SER A 1073 -32.88 38.35 25.17
C SER A 1073 -34.38 38.42 24.91
N LEU A 1074 -35.16 37.65 25.66
CA LEU A 1074 -36.60 37.77 25.73
C LEU A 1074 -36.95 38.89 26.70
N ARG A 1075 -37.66 39.91 26.21
CA ARG A 1075 -38.20 40.99 27.03
C ARG A 1075 -39.70 40.81 27.21
N LEU A 1076 -40.14 40.78 28.47
CA LEU A 1076 -41.54 40.73 28.87
C LEU A 1076 -41.94 42.11 29.41
N GLU A 1077 -42.84 42.82 28.71
CA GLU A 1077 -43.38 44.11 29.14
C GLU A 1077 -44.80 43.94 29.67
N ILE A 1078 -45.06 44.36 30.91
CA ILE A 1078 -46.42 44.38 31.46
C ILE A 1078 -47.02 45.76 31.17
N MET A 1079 -48.13 45.79 30.44
CA MET A 1079 -48.83 47.01 30.05
C MET A 1079 -50.27 47.02 30.53
N GLU A 1080 -50.76 48.20 30.86
CA GLU A 1080 -52.16 48.45 31.20
C GLU A 1080 -52.79 49.32 30.10
N ASP A 1081 -53.85 48.80 29.47
CA ASP A 1081 -54.68 49.53 28.51
C ASP A 1081 -55.67 50.43 29.28
N LEU A 1082 -55.43 51.75 29.29
CA LEU A 1082 -56.40 52.69 29.86
C LEU A 1082 -57.65 52.73 28.96
N ALA A 1083 -58.82 52.40 29.52
CA ALA A 1083 -60.09 52.42 28.80
C ALA A 1083 -60.35 53.82 28.20
N ARG A 1084 -60.86 53.84 26.95
CA ARG A 1084 -61.18 55.04 26.16
C ARG A 1084 -62.09 56.01 26.93
N ASP A 1085 -61.53 57.11 27.43
CA ASP A 1085 -62.26 58.38 27.46
C ASP A 1085 -62.13 59.02 26.07
N ALA A 1086 -63.26 59.26 25.41
CA ALA A 1086 -63.35 59.54 23.97
C ALA A 1086 -62.65 60.82 23.46
N HIS A 1087 -61.93 61.59 24.32
CA HIS A 1087 -61.36 62.90 23.98
C HIS A 1087 -59.86 63.09 24.28
N ALA A 1088 -59.12 62.05 24.66
CA ALA A 1088 -57.66 62.11 24.71
C ALA A 1088 -57.06 60.81 24.17
N GLY A 1089 -56.18 60.88 23.17
CA GLY A 1089 -55.55 59.71 22.56
C GLY A 1089 -54.87 58.85 23.61
N GLY A 1090 -55.48 57.70 23.91
CA GLY A 1090 -55.03 56.80 24.97
C GLY A 1090 -53.63 56.27 24.72
N ARG A 1091 -52.69 56.61 25.61
CA ARG A 1091 -51.35 55.99 25.64
C ARG A 1091 -51.38 54.77 26.54
N GLN A 1092 -50.93 53.62 26.03
CA GLN A 1092 -50.66 52.43 26.83
C GLN A 1092 -49.64 52.75 27.92
N ARG A 1093 -49.92 52.36 29.17
CA ARG A 1093 -49.02 52.62 30.29
C ARG A 1093 -48.18 51.37 30.57
N ARG A 1094 -46.86 51.48 30.40
CA ARG A 1094 -45.89 50.43 30.76
C ARG A 1094 -45.72 50.41 32.28
N ARG A 1095 -45.99 49.26 32.92
CA ARG A 1095 -45.95 49.07 34.38
C ARG A 1095 -44.61 48.48 34.86
N ALA A 1096 -44.15 47.41 34.20
CA ALA A 1096 -42.89 46.74 34.55
C ALA A 1096 -42.29 46.00 33.35
N THR A 1097 -40.98 45.72 33.42
CA THR A 1097 -40.25 44.96 32.40
C THR A 1097 -39.36 43.89 33.02
N ALA A 1098 -39.30 42.71 32.43
CA ALA A 1098 -38.35 41.65 32.79
C ALA A 1098 -37.60 41.16 31.55
N ASP A 1099 -36.31 40.88 31.70
CA ASP A 1099 -35.44 40.38 30.62
C ASP A 1099 -34.88 38.99 30.98
N LEU A 1100 -34.94 38.06 30.04
CA LEU A 1100 -34.33 36.73 30.12
C LEU A 1100 -33.32 36.57 28.99
N LYS A 1101 -32.05 36.35 29.31
CA LYS A 1101 -31.00 36.09 28.31
C LYS A 1101 -31.16 34.67 27.77
N LEU A 1102 -31.28 34.50 26.45
CA LEU A 1102 -31.44 33.18 25.84
C LEU A 1102 -30.19 32.30 25.96
N GLU A 1103 -29.01 32.90 26.22
CA GLU A 1103 -27.80 32.16 26.58
C GLU A 1103 -28.00 31.25 27.80
N THR A 1104 -28.89 31.61 28.73
CA THR A 1104 -29.19 30.79 29.92
C THR A 1104 -30.02 29.54 29.61
N LEU A 1105 -30.56 29.42 28.39
CA LEU A 1105 -31.38 28.31 27.92
C LEU A 1105 -30.68 27.47 26.83
N LEU A 1106 -29.35 27.57 26.71
CA LEU A 1106 -28.56 26.87 25.70
C LEU A 1106 -28.52 25.34 25.89
N ASP A 1107 -28.84 24.87 27.08
CA ASP A 1107 -28.92 23.45 27.43
C ASP A 1107 -30.12 22.71 26.80
N GLN A 1108 -31.04 23.44 26.15
CA GLN A 1108 -32.25 22.94 25.47
C GLN A 1108 -33.25 22.19 26.36
N PHE A 1109 -33.05 22.20 27.68
CA PHE A 1109 -33.98 21.59 28.62
C PHE A 1109 -35.18 22.50 28.89
N PRO A 1110 -36.36 21.94 29.23
CA PRO A 1110 -37.50 22.74 29.66
C PRO A 1110 -37.26 23.26 31.09
N HIS A 1111 -37.01 24.57 31.20
CA HIS A 1111 -36.83 25.24 32.48
C HIS A 1111 -38.18 25.59 33.08
N LYS A 1112 -38.57 24.88 34.13
CA LYS A 1112 -39.82 25.14 34.85
C LYS A 1112 -39.56 26.10 36.01
N ASP A 1113 -40.52 26.97 36.29
CA ASP A 1113 -40.53 27.83 37.48
C ASP A 1113 -39.39 28.86 37.57
N LEU A 1114 -38.94 29.39 36.42
CA LEU A 1114 -37.99 30.50 36.37
C LEU A 1114 -38.63 31.77 36.96
N ILE A 1115 -38.02 32.33 38.00
CA ILE A 1115 -38.44 33.57 38.64
C ILE A 1115 -37.54 34.70 38.15
N LEU A 1116 -38.11 35.65 37.41
CA LEU A 1116 -37.40 36.81 36.89
C LEU A 1116 -37.74 38.07 37.70
N PRO A 1117 -36.75 38.89 38.09
CA PRO A 1117 -37.01 40.17 38.73
C PRO A 1117 -37.66 41.15 37.74
N LEU A 1118 -38.70 41.86 38.19
CA LEU A 1118 -39.37 42.90 37.41
C LEU A 1118 -38.73 44.26 37.72
N ALA A 1119 -38.26 44.96 36.69
CA ALA A 1119 -37.84 46.35 36.79
C ALA A 1119 -39.07 47.27 36.65
N ILE A 1120 -39.45 47.94 37.74
CA ILE A 1120 -40.50 48.97 37.74
C ILE A 1120 -39.88 50.32 37.38
N ILE A 1121 -40.48 51.03 36.42
CA ILE A 1121 -39.98 52.33 35.97
C ILE A 1121 -40.18 53.36 37.10
N GLY A 1122 -39.06 53.82 37.71
CA GLY A 1122 -39.03 54.88 38.72
C GLY A 1122 -39.07 54.42 40.19
N HIS A 1123 -38.46 53.28 40.55
CA HIS A 1123 -38.33 52.81 41.94
C HIS A 1123 -37.03 53.31 42.60
N ARG A 1124 -37.11 53.77 43.86
CA ARG A 1124 -35.98 53.91 44.81
C ARG A 1124 -36.11 52.79 45.85
N ASP A 1125 -35.02 52.14 46.23
CA ASP A 1125 -35.02 50.93 47.09
C ASP A 1125 -35.49 51.22 48.52
N ASP A 1126 -36.73 50.85 48.85
CA ASP A 1126 -37.35 51.04 50.18
C ASP A 1126 -37.71 49.70 50.89
N GLY A 1127 -36.93 48.62 50.68
CA GLY A 1127 -37.00 47.42 51.53
C GLY A 1127 -38.26 46.53 51.45
N VAL A 1128 -39.12 46.72 50.43
CA VAL A 1128 -40.27 45.84 50.15
C VAL A 1128 -39.87 44.69 49.22
N ALA A 1129 -40.53 43.52 49.33
CA ALA A 1129 -40.29 42.33 48.52
C ALA A 1129 -40.20 42.67 47.02
N THR A 1130 -39.11 42.25 46.37
CA THR A 1130 -38.82 42.60 44.97
C THR A 1130 -39.89 42.01 44.05
N PRO A 1131 -40.53 42.81 43.18
CA PRO A 1131 -41.53 42.33 42.25
C PRO A 1131 -40.88 41.32 41.29
N SER A 1132 -41.61 40.24 40.97
CA SER A 1132 -41.06 39.15 40.16
C SER A 1132 -42.13 38.52 39.26
N ILE A 1133 -41.70 37.91 38.16
CA ILE A 1133 -42.56 37.17 37.24
C ILE A 1133 -42.09 35.72 37.13
N LYS A 1134 -43.02 34.80 37.29
CA LYS A 1134 -42.78 33.35 37.20
C LYS A 1134 -43.13 32.86 35.80
N ILE A 1135 -42.17 32.21 35.13
CA ILE A 1135 -42.31 31.68 33.78
C ILE A 1135 -41.81 30.23 33.67
N HIS A 1136 -42.32 29.46 32.71
CA HIS A 1136 -41.62 28.27 32.20
C HIS A 1136 -41.13 28.56 30.79
N ALA A 1137 -39.87 28.29 30.51
CA ALA A 1137 -39.25 28.57 29.22
C ALA A 1137 -38.60 27.32 28.63
N HIS A 1138 -38.77 27.12 27.33
CA HIS A 1138 -38.11 26.06 26.58
C HIS A 1138 -37.61 26.61 25.25
N PHE A 1139 -36.30 26.53 25.02
CA PHE A 1139 -35.66 27.04 23.81
C PHE A 1139 -35.13 25.88 22.96
N GLN A 1140 -35.52 25.83 21.69
CA GLN A 1140 -35.14 24.80 20.73
C GLN A 1140 -34.60 25.46 19.46
N TYR A 1141 -33.38 25.10 19.03
CA TYR A 1141 -32.74 25.73 17.86
C TYR A 1141 -32.38 24.77 16.73
N SER A 1142 -32.48 23.45 16.94
CA SER A 1142 -32.10 22.42 15.97
C SER A 1142 -32.76 21.08 16.30
N LYS A 1143 -33.14 20.31 15.28
CA LYS A 1143 -33.53 18.90 15.41
C LYS A 1143 -32.32 17.95 15.43
N ILE A 1144 -31.20 18.35 14.82
CA ILE A 1144 -29.95 17.58 14.75
C ILE A 1144 -29.37 17.35 16.15
N VAL A 1145 -29.27 18.39 16.99
CA VAL A 1145 -28.61 18.28 18.31
C VAL A 1145 -29.32 17.32 19.29
N PRO A 1146 -30.64 17.38 19.51
CA PRO A 1146 -31.31 16.43 20.41
C PRO A 1146 -31.24 14.99 19.89
N ILE A 1147 -31.28 14.78 18.56
CA ILE A 1147 -31.07 13.46 17.96
C ILE A 1147 -29.63 12.97 18.20
N LYS A 1148 -28.63 13.85 18.03
CA LYS A 1148 -27.21 13.53 18.28
C LYS A 1148 -26.95 13.15 19.73
N ASN A 1149 -27.51 13.90 20.68
CA ASN A 1149 -27.37 13.61 22.12
C ASN A 1149 -28.02 12.27 22.50
N LYS A 1150 -29.21 11.98 21.95
CA LYS A 1150 -29.89 10.70 22.19
C LYS A 1150 -29.16 9.52 21.55
N ILE A 1151 -28.54 9.72 20.39
CA ILE A 1151 -27.64 8.73 19.78
C ILE A 1151 -26.44 8.47 20.69
N PHE A 1152 -25.84 9.51 21.28
CA PHE A 1152 -24.71 9.36 22.19
C PHE A 1152 -25.11 8.58 23.45
N GLU A 1153 -26.25 8.91 24.06
CA GLU A 1153 -26.81 8.19 25.21
C GLU A 1153 -27.03 6.70 24.91
N LEU A 1154 -27.66 6.38 23.77
CA LEU A 1154 -27.89 4.99 23.36
C LEU A 1154 -26.59 4.25 23.00
N LEU A 1155 -25.58 4.94 22.45
CA LEU A 1155 -24.26 4.34 22.22
C LEU A 1155 -23.55 4.01 23.53
N THR A 1156 -23.69 4.87 24.55
CA THR A 1156 -23.18 4.59 25.90
C THR A 1156 -23.94 3.44 26.54
N GLU A 1157 -25.27 3.37 26.42
CA GLU A 1157 -26.08 2.24 26.89
C GLU A 1157 -25.71 0.93 26.16
N GLN A 1158 -25.52 0.98 24.83
CA GLN A 1158 -25.09 -0.16 24.03
C GLN A 1158 -23.74 -0.71 24.49
N LYS A 1159 -22.76 0.15 24.77
CA LYS A 1159 -21.46 -0.25 25.29
C LYS A 1159 -21.59 -0.94 26.66
N LYS A 1160 -22.43 -0.41 27.56
CA LYS A 1160 -22.71 -1.03 28.86
C LYS A 1160 -23.34 -2.41 28.71
N LEU A 1161 -24.37 -2.53 27.87
CA LEU A 1161 -25.04 -3.79 27.58
C LEU A 1161 -24.09 -4.83 26.98
N HIS A 1162 -23.23 -4.44 26.04
CA HIS A 1162 -22.29 -5.37 25.42
C HIS A 1162 -21.28 -5.89 26.45
N ARG A 1163 -20.73 -5.02 27.30
CA ARG A 1163 -19.82 -5.41 28.40
C ARG A 1163 -20.49 -6.39 29.37
N ASP A 1164 -21.72 -6.10 29.82
CA ASP A 1164 -22.42 -6.95 30.78
C ASP A 1164 -22.91 -8.27 30.17
N VAL A 1165 -23.26 -8.30 28.87
CA VAL A 1165 -23.53 -9.54 28.12
C VAL A 1165 -22.29 -10.42 28.08
N THR A 1166 -21.12 -9.84 27.79
CA THR A 1166 -19.85 -10.55 27.78
C THR A 1166 -19.49 -11.07 29.18
N ARG A 1167 -19.67 -10.27 30.23
CA ARG A 1167 -19.43 -10.72 31.62
C ARG A 1167 -20.31 -11.89 32.03
N ILE A 1168 -21.61 -11.87 31.74
CA ILE A 1168 -22.50 -13.00 32.04
C ILE A 1168 -22.08 -14.25 31.24
N GLN A 1169 -21.65 -14.10 29.99
CA GLN A 1169 -21.13 -15.21 29.18
C GLN A 1169 -19.83 -15.79 29.73
N LEU A 1170 -19.00 -14.96 30.36
CA LEU A 1170 -17.78 -15.33 31.09
C LEU A 1170 -18.05 -15.79 32.53
N ASN A 1171 -19.32 -16.00 32.91
CA ASN A 1171 -19.75 -16.42 34.24
C ASN A 1171 -19.37 -15.43 35.38
N GLN A 1172 -19.23 -14.15 35.04
CA GLN A 1172 -18.93 -13.04 35.96
C GLN A 1172 -20.18 -12.21 36.27
N GLU A 1173 -20.15 -11.46 37.38
CA GLU A 1173 -21.25 -10.56 37.75
C GLU A 1173 -21.27 -9.29 36.87
N THR A 1174 -22.47 -8.76 36.62
CA THR A 1174 -22.66 -7.53 35.85
C THR A 1174 -22.20 -6.32 36.65
N GLU A 1175 -21.49 -5.40 36.00
CA GLU A 1175 -21.00 -4.17 36.64
C GLU A 1175 -22.14 -3.20 36.92
N ASN A 1176 -23.08 -3.12 35.97
CA ASN A 1176 -24.20 -2.21 36.05
C ASN A 1176 -25.41 -2.89 36.68
N ALA A 1177 -26.09 -2.18 37.57
CA ALA A 1177 -27.34 -2.61 38.16
C ALA A 1177 -28.47 -2.48 37.13
N TRP A 1178 -28.82 -3.60 36.47
CA TRP A 1178 -30.00 -3.70 35.62
C TRP A 1178 -31.20 -4.21 36.42
N ASP A 1179 -32.38 -3.65 36.15
CA ASP A 1179 -33.65 -4.15 36.69
C ASP A 1179 -34.03 -5.46 36.00
N PHE A 1180 -33.35 -6.54 36.38
CA PHE A 1180 -33.71 -7.88 35.93
C PHE A 1180 -35.11 -8.24 36.45
N PRO A 1181 -35.96 -8.89 35.66
CA PRO A 1181 -37.26 -9.35 36.14
C PRO A 1181 -37.08 -10.48 37.17
N ASP A 1182 -37.05 -10.13 38.46
CA ASP A 1182 -36.91 -11.08 39.57
C ASP A 1182 -38.18 -11.94 39.76
N LEU A 1183 -38.05 -13.23 39.44
CA LEU A 1183 -38.59 -14.46 40.09
C LEU A 1183 -39.98 -14.52 40.76
N ARG A 1184 -40.93 -13.59 40.55
CA ARG A 1184 -42.23 -13.67 41.25
C ARG A 1184 -43.40 -14.30 40.51
N ASN A 1185 -43.27 -14.71 39.24
CA ASN A 1185 -44.47 -15.09 38.46
C ASN A 1185 -44.31 -16.27 37.46
N ILE A 1186 -43.46 -17.28 37.71
CA ILE A 1186 -43.41 -18.44 36.81
C ILE A 1186 -43.18 -19.73 37.59
N ASP A 1187 -44.20 -20.18 38.33
CA ASP A 1187 -44.31 -21.55 38.83
C ASP A 1187 -45.58 -22.28 38.32
N ASP A 1188 -46.36 -21.69 37.40
CA ASP A 1188 -47.68 -22.26 37.03
C ASP A 1188 -47.86 -22.77 35.60
N ASP A 1189 -47.03 -22.42 34.61
CA ASP A 1189 -47.35 -22.74 33.19
C ASP A 1189 -46.43 -23.77 32.51
N THR A 1190 -45.60 -24.52 33.25
CA THR A 1190 -44.65 -25.50 32.62
C THR A 1190 -44.83 -26.95 33.08
N LYS A 1191 -45.94 -27.28 33.73
CA LYS A 1191 -46.29 -28.68 34.05
C LYS A 1191 -47.10 -29.41 32.99
N ASP A 1192 -47.57 -28.70 31.96
CA ASP A 1192 -48.52 -29.28 30.98
C ASP A 1192 -47.90 -29.59 29.60
N GLU A 1193 -46.60 -29.32 29.37
CA GLU A 1193 -45.97 -29.53 28.04
C GLU A 1193 -44.85 -30.58 28.00
N GLU A 1194 -44.49 -31.21 29.12
CA GLU A 1194 -43.45 -32.25 29.17
C GLU A 1194 -43.97 -33.70 28.98
N GLU A 1195 -45.27 -33.91 28.73
CA GLU A 1195 -45.87 -35.24 28.50
C GLU A 1195 -46.00 -35.65 27.02
N ASP A 1196 -45.73 -34.77 26.04
CA ASP A 1196 -46.08 -35.02 24.62
C ASP A 1196 -44.89 -35.23 23.64
N LEU A 1197 -43.65 -35.35 24.12
CA LEU A 1197 -42.47 -35.43 23.22
C LEU A 1197 -41.57 -36.67 23.35
N GLU A 1198 -41.98 -37.71 24.08
CA GLU A 1198 -41.32 -39.03 24.02
C GLU A 1198 -41.90 -39.98 22.94
N ASP A 1199 -42.97 -39.60 22.25
CA ASP A 1199 -43.52 -40.35 21.12
C ASP A 1199 -43.29 -39.60 19.80
N THR A 1200 -42.04 -39.55 19.30
CA THR A 1200 -41.69 -39.65 17.86
C THR A 1200 -40.21 -39.38 17.58
N ALA A 1201 -39.51 -40.45 17.17
CA ALA A 1201 -38.20 -40.54 16.48
C ALA A 1201 -36.92 -40.37 17.32
#